data_AF-A0A3D8QRR3-F1
#
_entry.id   AF-A0A3D8QRR3-F1
#
_cell.length_a   1.000
_cell.length_b   1.000
_cell.length_c   1.000
_cell.angle_alpha   90.00
_cell.angle_beta   90.00
_cell.angle_gamma   90.00
#
_symmetry.space_group_name_H-M   'P 1'
#
loop_
_entity.id
_entity.type
_entity.pdbx_description
1 polymer ?
#
loop_
_entity_poly.entity_id
_entity_poly.type
_entity_poly.pdbx_seq_one_letter_code
_entity_poly.pdbx_strand_id
1 'polypeptide(L)'
;MSWQQISPGQYARPLDTSEHLYRSIAASAAHLDKQQWFVSSAVQLKSPISTSAIQRAWTALRHKHPHIAAVVDASGSTFHYTVPSPSALQEWTKQSIITHPQHETRSAETLESDLDPTDAWTLHYLSHSNELLFHARGMILLQHEFLTLLASGEVVGPESFDGSECARLAPPFDTVTGISTPEITPEMSAASDAVFSVLFSESPPASVRECSPPGPPGKPRRAALSLPRDVTASIIAASKARGQSVTTTVHAALFEAMRAHVDVDGGRLMGFNPFDLRDRLPAPWNGADGCASLYHTGKPCSVDLAECADFNAIAAHLASFYSEDLSPLFPHMMDYHRKIGEFMSVPLDAAMAMPGAARPELSSVGVVDRFLAKGYSGPGGDVEVEVVDWWIGVQMFNRLMQMYLWTWDGRMLLGCNYNEAFYEAGFVEAFLGEWRDVLGRELEVVIFVFAGNASPGDRMLFRRIANPEELDIESSQRICPPVTSLPGLQWAEAQLLYGVGVVRDRVAFGQQARWRIGGLMVTFQKQSGVRAALGDTPLASNHQCLYGNRSLGLYGKVVPITDTSSEALNAGNHFAFSAVSSDHHPLNPLRACDSCRHDKKRCDKVQPNCTRCTRYLQPIPSSKRLLILNGTSLGDICVYDDLPGLELLRTPHAFSVTLNTKSPTYRPRYPVEYHDHFPALLRFFQDKMGLLSYKVDRSTLATFMRSSWISSALSDPCLFHATLFSASVQLDALTGIEEPNYATLYHQVNTVRLVRHRLATSSNNLDDATVASVLLLALHGPLQFDRETSEIHQHGLVRMVASRGGLNKLGFEGYLAEMIQNAMVFLWIVFDYPDPFPVPEWDHVATSPAYTISLILDGSEKSRNEVVRLYLRGLFQDIQQLLHEAEACSDEQYSTATATATMTSNFNTASSQRLRCLLDRFWSHRSDPLLPLDTQQNESALSASELALFKTCSISATIVAYLLDDRVAWSEEQMSWYRRALAEAMGGTERGSWLEHAPEATLWISAVGAAMAEDITGRKFWIVKERCVASSIRRTQPSLHVACWFSYRRLKGMRLAKAVACS
;
A
#
# COMPACT_ATOMS: atom_id res chain seq x y z
N MET A 1 33.04 -11.82 -5.58
CA MET A 1 34.33 -11.26 -6.07
C MET A 1 35.10 -10.74 -4.88
N SER A 2 36.41 -10.99 -4.75
CA SER A 2 37.19 -10.55 -3.58
C SER A 2 37.48 -9.04 -3.57
N TRP A 3 37.98 -8.52 -2.45
CA TRP A 3 38.64 -7.22 -2.40
C TRP A 3 39.80 -7.15 -3.40
N GLN A 4 39.89 -6.04 -4.11
CA GLN A 4 40.95 -5.76 -5.09
C GLN A 4 41.60 -4.40 -4.78
N GLN A 5 42.92 -4.32 -4.88
CA GLN A 5 43.63 -3.06 -4.74
C GLN A 5 43.49 -2.24 -6.03
N ILE A 6 42.76 -1.13 -5.96
CA ILE A 6 42.49 -0.24 -7.12
C ILE A 6 43.56 0.85 -7.27
N SER A 7 44.22 1.22 -6.18
CA SER A 7 45.40 2.09 -6.15
C SER A 7 46.20 1.80 -4.87
N PRO A 8 47.46 2.26 -4.73
CA PRO A 8 48.25 2.02 -3.53
C PRO A 8 47.53 2.48 -2.25
N GLY A 9 47.27 1.54 -1.34
CA GLY A 9 46.51 1.79 -0.11
C GLY A 9 44.99 1.92 -0.25
N GLN A 10 44.41 1.70 -1.45
CA GLN A 10 42.96 1.71 -1.67
C GLN A 10 42.45 0.38 -2.21
N TYR A 11 41.44 -0.17 -1.56
CA TYR A 11 40.83 -1.45 -1.88
C TYR A 11 39.35 -1.26 -2.16
N ALA A 12 38.82 -2.00 -3.12
CA ALA A 12 37.39 -1.99 -3.45
C ALA A 12 36.84 -3.39 -3.72
N ARG A 13 35.54 -3.57 -3.53
CA ARG A 13 34.77 -4.72 -4.01
C ARG A 13 33.29 -4.34 -4.22
N PRO A 14 32.56 -5.03 -5.11
CA PRO A 14 31.10 -4.96 -5.11
C PRO A 14 30.51 -5.37 -3.75
N LEU A 15 29.32 -4.86 -3.44
CA LEU A 15 28.46 -5.43 -2.40
C LEU A 15 28.13 -6.89 -2.74
N ASP A 16 27.93 -7.72 -1.72
CA ASP A 16 27.36 -9.05 -1.88
C ASP A 16 25.83 -9.05 -1.83
N THR A 17 25.25 -10.22 -2.10
CA THR A 17 23.80 -10.43 -2.10
C THR A 17 23.15 -10.03 -0.77
N SER A 18 23.76 -10.35 0.38
CA SER A 18 23.21 -10.03 1.71
C SER A 18 23.31 -8.53 2.00
N GLU A 19 24.41 -7.89 1.59
CA GLU A 19 24.62 -6.45 1.74
C GLU A 19 23.65 -5.64 0.88
N HIS A 20 23.40 -6.07 -0.36
CA HIS A 20 22.36 -5.51 -1.23
C HIS A 20 20.97 -5.64 -0.60
N LEU A 21 20.62 -6.80 -0.03
CA LEU A 21 19.36 -7.02 0.68
C LEU A 21 19.16 -5.99 1.79
N TYR A 22 20.05 -5.91 2.79
CA TYR A 22 19.86 -4.99 3.91
C TYR A 22 19.98 -3.50 3.51
N ARG A 23 20.73 -3.16 2.45
CA ARG A 23 20.75 -1.79 1.90
C ARG A 23 19.42 -1.43 1.23
N SER A 24 18.77 -2.36 0.53
CA SER A 24 17.44 -2.14 -0.07
C SER A 24 16.35 -1.93 0.98
N ILE A 25 16.38 -2.71 2.08
CA ILE A 25 15.44 -2.56 3.21
C ILE A 25 15.63 -1.19 3.88
N ALA A 26 16.87 -0.81 4.19
CA ALA A 26 17.17 0.48 4.81
C ALA A 26 16.70 1.67 3.96
N ALA A 27 16.84 1.58 2.63
CA ALA A 27 16.44 2.61 1.68
C ALA A 27 14.91 2.81 1.56
N SER A 28 14.08 1.87 2.05
CA SER A 28 12.60 1.98 2.00
C SER A 28 12.05 3.25 2.68
N ALA A 29 12.74 3.74 3.72
CA ALA A 29 12.40 4.93 4.49
C ALA A 29 13.23 6.18 4.12
N ALA A 30 14.12 6.09 3.12
CA ALA A 30 15.05 7.19 2.79
C ALA A 30 14.36 8.48 2.31
N HIS A 31 13.12 8.39 1.82
CA HIS A 31 12.30 9.54 1.43
C HIS A 31 11.75 10.36 2.63
N LEU A 32 11.97 9.88 3.86
CA LEU A 32 11.62 10.54 5.12
C LEU A 32 12.88 10.91 5.93
N ASP A 33 14.07 10.85 5.31
CA ASP A 33 15.38 10.98 5.98
C ASP A 33 15.55 9.99 7.15
N LYS A 34 15.08 8.74 6.99
CA LYS A 34 15.19 7.63 7.94
C LYS A 34 15.77 6.36 7.31
N GLN A 35 16.39 5.51 8.12
CA GLN A 35 16.86 4.18 7.72
C GLN A 35 16.10 3.09 8.47
N GLN A 36 15.28 2.34 7.73
CA GLN A 36 14.50 1.23 8.29
C GLN A 36 15.42 0.05 8.66
N TRP A 37 15.14 -0.62 9.80
CA TRP A 37 15.92 -1.79 10.27
C TRP A 37 17.40 -1.49 10.60
N PHE A 38 17.76 -0.23 10.89
CA PHE A 38 19.09 0.07 11.41
C PHE A 38 19.30 -0.61 12.78
N VAL A 39 20.44 -1.28 12.98
CA VAL A 39 20.77 -2.02 14.21
C VAL A 39 21.57 -1.15 15.17
N SER A 40 21.15 -1.10 16.42
CA SER A 40 21.85 -0.44 17.52
C SER A 40 22.01 -1.41 18.70
N SER A 41 23.12 -1.33 19.43
CA SER A 41 23.35 -2.17 20.61
C SER A 41 24.20 -1.45 21.64
N ALA A 42 23.88 -1.61 22.93
CA ALA A 42 24.67 -1.02 24.01
C ALA A 42 25.13 -2.05 25.03
N VAL A 43 26.31 -1.80 25.61
CA VAL A 43 26.80 -2.43 26.85
C VAL A 43 26.82 -1.40 27.96
N GLN A 44 26.31 -1.76 29.14
CA GLN A 44 26.50 -0.98 30.35
C GLN A 44 27.68 -1.54 31.14
N LEU A 45 28.64 -0.68 31.48
CA LEU A 45 29.83 -1.05 32.24
C LEU A 45 29.65 -0.73 33.72
N LYS A 46 30.24 -1.57 34.58
CA LYS A 46 30.20 -1.40 36.04
C LYS A 46 30.96 -0.15 36.53
N SER A 47 32.02 0.20 35.82
CA SER A 47 32.95 1.28 36.17
C SER A 47 33.16 2.21 34.96
N PRO A 48 33.33 3.53 35.18
CA PRO A 48 33.67 4.46 34.12
C PRO A 48 35.05 4.15 33.54
N ILE A 49 35.17 4.24 32.22
CA ILE A 49 36.44 4.07 31.50
C ILE A 49 36.89 5.42 30.92
N SER A 50 38.20 5.63 30.85
CA SER A 50 38.75 6.86 30.25
C SER A 50 38.51 6.92 28.75
N THR A 51 38.12 8.08 28.23
CA THR A 51 37.92 8.31 26.78
C THR A 51 39.16 7.93 25.96
N SER A 52 40.37 8.12 26.50
CA SER A 52 41.60 7.74 25.80
C SER A 52 41.75 6.22 25.67
N ALA A 53 41.29 5.42 26.64
CA ALA A 53 41.29 3.96 26.53
C ALA A 53 40.28 3.48 25.48
N ILE A 54 39.08 4.07 25.46
CA ILE A 54 38.05 3.82 24.42
C ILE A 54 38.59 4.15 23.03
N GLN A 55 39.27 5.30 22.87
CA GLN A 55 39.93 5.71 21.62
C GLN A 55 41.02 4.72 21.16
N ARG A 56 41.87 4.24 22.08
CA ARG A 56 42.90 3.23 21.77
C ARG A 56 42.28 1.91 21.34
N ALA A 57 41.31 1.40 22.09
CA ALA A 57 40.62 0.15 21.78
C ALA A 57 39.89 0.20 20.44
N TRP A 58 39.25 1.32 20.09
CA TRP A 58 38.57 1.51 18.80
C TRP A 58 39.55 1.61 17.62
N THR A 59 40.70 2.25 17.84
CA THR A 59 41.79 2.30 16.85
C THR A 59 42.39 0.91 16.62
N ALA A 60 42.62 0.14 17.70
CA ALA A 60 43.06 -1.25 17.63
C ALA A 60 42.00 -2.14 16.94
N LEU A 61 40.71 -1.92 17.21
CA LEU A 61 39.61 -2.63 16.56
C LEU A 61 39.59 -2.37 15.04
N ARG A 62 39.84 -1.12 14.59
CA ARG A 62 39.99 -0.82 13.15
C ARG A 62 41.18 -1.55 12.53
N HIS A 63 42.30 -1.64 13.23
CA HIS A 63 43.46 -2.37 12.73
C HIS A 63 43.21 -3.89 12.68
N LYS A 64 42.48 -4.45 13.64
CA LYS A 64 42.12 -5.88 13.64
C LYS A 64 41.04 -6.20 12.60
N HIS A 65 39.99 -5.38 12.52
CA HIS A 65 38.84 -5.52 11.64
C HIS A 65 38.66 -4.25 10.78
N PRO A 66 39.46 -4.05 9.71
CA PRO A 66 39.42 -2.85 8.87
C PRO A 66 38.07 -2.56 8.22
N HIS A 67 37.21 -3.58 8.10
CA HIS A 67 35.85 -3.46 7.56
C HIS A 67 35.00 -2.40 8.30
N ILE A 68 35.26 -2.13 9.59
CA ILE A 68 34.52 -1.10 10.36
C ILE A 68 34.72 0.33 9.83
N ALA A 69 35.74 0.55 8.99
CA ALA A 69 36.04 1.82 8.33
C ALA A 69 35.92 1.72 6.79
N ALA A 70 35.29 0.66 6.27
CA ALA A 70 34.90 0.59 4.87
C ALA A 70 33.63 1.42 4.63
N VAL A 71 33.59 2.13 3.51
CA VAL A 71 32.46 2.99 3.11
C VAL A 71 31.89 2.53 1.77
N VAL A 72 30.57 2.62 1.59
CA VAL A 72 29.96 2.38 0.29
C VAL A 72 30.09 3.64 -0.57
N ASP A 73 30.33 3.47 -1.85
CA ASP A 73 30.40 4.56 -2.81
C ASP A 73 29.04 5.27 -3.03
N ALA A 74 29.07 6.44 -3.69
CA ALA A 74 27.87 7.22 -3.95
C ALA A 74 26.86 6.52 -4.87
N SER A 75 27.26 5.54 -5.69
CA SER A 75 26.31 4.71 -6.46
C SER A 75 25.61 3.65 -5.60
N GLY A 76 26.11 3.39 -4.39
CA GLY A 76 25.54 2.40 -3.46
C GLY A 76 25.84 0.95 -3.85
N SER A 77 26.88 0.70 -4.65
CA SER A 77 27.17 -0.61 -5.27
C SER A 77 28.51 -1.22 -4.87
N THR A 78 29.46 -0.40 -4.41
CA THR A 78 30.85 -0.81 -4.20
C THR A 78 31.32 -0.36 -2.83
N PHE A 79 31.86 -1.29 -2.04
CA PHE A 79 32.59 -0.99 -0.81
C PHE A 79 34.01 -0.56 -1.14
N HIS A 80 34.48 0.50 -0.47
CA HIS A 80 35.84 1.02 -0.52
C HIS A 80 36.46 1.03 0.87
N TYR A 81 37.72 0.58 0.96
CA TYR A 81 38.57 0.74 2.13
C TYR A 81 39.82 1.53 1.73
N THR A 82 40.25 2.46 2.60
CA THR A 82 41.50 3.21 2.42
C THR A 82 42.36 3.08 3.67
N VAL A 83 43.61 2.67 3.49
CA VAL A 83 44.66 2.66 4.52
C VAL A 83 44.84 4.10 5.01
N PRO A 84 44.63 4.40 6.30
CA PRO A 84 44.63 5.77 6.78
C PRO A 84 46.05 6.33 6.92
N SER A 85 46.26 7.56 6.47
CA SER A 85 47.41 8.35 6.95
C SER A 85 47.23 8.70 8.44
N PRO A 86 48.29 9.08 9.17
CA PRO A 86 48.17 9.45 10.58
C PRO A 86 47.14 10.56 10.88
N SER A 87 47.03 11.55 9.98
CA SER A 87 46.00 12.60 10.09
C SER A 87 44.59 12.10 9.77
N ALA A 88 44.44 11.22 8.76
CA ALA A 88 43.15 10.62 8.43
C ALA A 88 42.66 9.65 9.51
N LEU A 89 43.58 8.94 10.19
CA LEU A 89 43.25 8.09 11.33
C LEU A 89 42.73 8.93 12.50
N GLN A 90 43.40 10.04 12.82
CA GLN A 90 42.97 10.94 13.89
C GLN A 90 41.59 11.55 13.61
N GLU A 91 41.33 12.00 12.38
CA GLU A 91 40.02 12.57 12.02
C GLU A 91 38.93 11.49 12.02
N TRP A 92 39.20 10.28 11.51
CA TRP A 92 38.25 9.16 11.61
C TRP A 92 37.92 8.79 13.06
N THR A 93 38.91 8.73 13.96
CA THR A 93 38.69 8.44 15.38
C THR A 93 37.85 9.53 16.05
N LYS A 94 38.04 10.79 15.66
CA LYS A 94 37.26 11.95 16.14
C LYS A 94 35.81 11.95 15.62
N GLN A 95 35.57 11.46 14.41
CA GLN A 95 34.22 11.38 13.82
C GLN A 95 33.45 10.14 14.29
N SER A 96 34.13 9.00 14.48
CA SER A 96 33.51 7.73 14.85
C SER A 96 33.33 7.52 16.36
N ILE A 97 34.01 8.29 17.22
CA ILE A 97 33.85 8.18 18.69
C ILE A 97 33.29 9.48 19.27
N ILE A 98 32.06 9.39 19.78
CA ILE A 98 31.30 10.53 20.30
C ILE A 98 31.20 10.36 21.82
N THR A 99 32.04 11.09 22.56
CA THR A 99 31.95 11.13 24.03
C THR A 99 30.94 12.19 24.45
N HIS A 100 29.86 11.76 25.09
CA HIS A 100 28.84 12.65 25.62
C HIS A 100 29.26 13.26 26.97
N PRO A 101 28.97 14.55 27.20
CA PRO A 101 29.34 15.24 28.42
C PRO A 101 28.56 14.70 29.64
N GLN A 102 29.10 14.89 30.85
CA GLN A 102 28.48 14.39 32.10
C GLN A 102 27.08 14.94 32.42
N HIS A 103 26.62 15.98 31.72
CA HIS A 103 25.26 16.51 31.85
C HIS A 103 24.26 15.87 30.87
N GLU A 104 24.71 15.00 29.96
CA GLU A 104 23.83 14.11 29.21
C GLU A 104 23.32 13.04 30.18
N THR A 105 22.03 13.10 30.48
CA THR A 105 21.34 12.23 31.45
C THR A 105 20.40 11.22 30.79
N ARG A 106 20.26 11.27 29.45
CA ARG A 106 19.54 10.25 28.69
C ARG A 106 20.27 8.91 28.78
N SER A 107 19.52 7.81 28.82
CA SER A 107 20.06 6.45 28.62
C SER A 107 20.51 6.26 27.17
N ALA A 108 21.35 5.25 26.91
CA ALA A 108 21.70 4.83 25.56
C ALA A 108 20.46 4.55 24.70
N GLU A 109 19.42 3.95 25.27
CA GLU A 109 18.14 3.66 24.61
C GLU A 109 17.37 4.93 24.20
N THR A 110 17.36 5.95 25.06
CA THR A 110 16.70 7.23 24.77
C THR A 110 17.50 8.01 23.71
N LEU A 111 18.83 8.00 23.81
CA LEU A 111 19.72 8.63 22.85
C LEU A 111 19.58 7.99 21.46
N GLU A 112 19.54 6.66 21.37
CA GLU A 112 19.44 5.91 20.12
C GLU A 112 18.20 6.30 19.30
N SER A 113 17.08 6.54 19.97
CA SER A 113 15.82 6.98 19.34
C SER A 113 15.88 8.39 18.75
N ASP A 114 16.89 9.18 19.13
CA ASP A 114 17.13 10.56 18.67
C ASP A 114 18.32 10.66 17.69
N LEU A 115 19.01 9.55 17.36
CA LEU A 115 20.13 9.58 16.41
C LEU A 115 19.62 9.72 14.96
N ASP A 116 20.28 10.60 14.21
CA ASP A 116 20.09 10.70 12.77
C ASP A 116 20.79 9.55 12.03
N PRO A 117 20.27 9.11 10.87
CA PRO A 117 20.88 8.00 10.13
C PRO A 117 22.30 8.33 9.65
N THR A 118 23.21 7.37 9.79
CA THR A 118 24.60 7.47 9.34
C THR A 118 25.00 6.24 8.53
N ASP A 119 25.76 6.45 7.45
CA ASP A 119 26.41 5.38 6.69
C ASP A 119 27.72 4.90 7.37
N ALA A 120 28.28 5.70 8.30
CA ALA A 120 29.48 5.39 9.06
C ALA A 120 29.14 4.81 10.44
N TRP A 121 29.96 3.87 10.92
CA TRP A 121 29.81 3.26 12.24
C TRP A 121 30.28 4.21 13.33
N THR A 122 29.44 4.43 14.35
CA THR A 122 29.78 5.29 15.49
C THR A 122 29.70 4.55 16.83
N LEU A 123 30.54 4.97 17.76
CA LEU A 123 30.59 4.54 19.14
C LEU A 123 30.31 5.76 20.04
N HIS A 124 29.15 5.76 20.69
CA HIS A 124 28.75 6.81 21.62
C HIS A 124 29.05 6.36 23.06
N TYR A 125 29.81 7.17 23.81
CA TYR A 125 30.11 6.90 25.21
C TYR A 125 29.35 7.85 26.13
N LEU A 126 28.45 7.31 26.95
CA LEU A 126 27.65 8.04 27.92
C LEU A 126 28.31 7.93 29.29
N SER A 127 29.13 8.94 29.63
CA SER A 127 29.94 8.96 30.86
C SER A 127 29.13 9.05 32.16
N HIS A 128 27.84 9.38 32.10
CA HIS A 128 26.94 9.43 33.25
C HIS A 128 26.40 8.04 33.65
N SER A 129 25.99 7.24 32.67
CA SER A 129 25.39 5.91 32.85
C SER A 129 26.37 4.74 32.68
N ASN A 130 27.62 5.05 32.29
CA ASN A 130 28.67 4.10 31.88
C ASN A 130 28.26 3.21 30.70
N GLU A 131 27.44 3.74 29.79
CA GLU A 131 26.98 3.00 28.59
C GLU A 131 27.86 3.30 27.38
N LEU A 132 28.17 2.25 26.61
CA LEU A 132 28.75 2.33 25.28
C LEU A 132 27.70 1.88 24.26
N LEU A 133 27.16 2.83 23.50
CA LEU A 133 26.20 2.59 22.42
C LEU A 133 26.95 2.47 21.09
N PHE A 134 26.88 1.27 20.51
CA PHE A 134 27.37 0.95 19.18
C PHE A 134 26.23 1.13 18.18
N HIS A 135 26.41 2.02 17.23
CA HIS A 135 25.44 2.32 16.17
C HIS A 135 26.05 1.88 14.85
N ALA A 136 25.91 0.57 14.56
CA ALA A 136 26.70 -0.15 13.57
C ALA A 136 26.11 -1.56 13.27
N ARG A 137 26.62 -2.23 12.22
CA ARG A 137 26.10 -3.52 11.73
C ARG A 137 26.96 -4.70 12.21
N GLY A 138 26.35 -5.79 12.70
CA GLY A 138 27.08 -7.01 13.12
C GLY A 138 27.74 -6.90 14.51
N MET A 139 26.94 -6.82 15.57
CA MET A 139 27.40 -6.22 16.83
C MET A 139 28.03 -7.13 17.89
N ILE A 140 27.47 -8.30 18.21
CA ILE A 140 27.83 -8.99 19.48
C ILE A 140 29.29 -9.46 19.51
N LEU A 141 29.77 -10.08 18.43
CA LEU A 141 31.17 -10.49 18.30
C LEU A 141 32.13 -9.29 18.22
N LEU A 142 31.73 -8.21 17.57
CA LEU A 142 32.53 -6.99 17.49
C LEU A 142 32.64 -6.29 18.85
N GLN A 143 31.55 -6.26 19.63
CA GLN A 143 31.53 -5.77 21.01
C GLN A 143 32.45 -6.61 21.90
N HIS A 144 32.45 -7.94 21.75
CA HIS A 144 33.37 -8.83 22.46
C HIS A 144 34.83 -8.51 22.15
N GLU A 145 35.16 -8.35 20.86
CA GLU A 145 36.51 -8.00 20.41
C GLU A 145 36.94 -6.62 20.92
N PHE A 146 36.05 -5.62 20.85
CA PHE A 146 36.31 -4.30 21.40
C PHE A 146 36.58 -4.32 22.91
N LEU A 147 35.76 -5.03 23.70
CA LEU A 147 35.94 -5.13 25.16
C LEU A 147 37.21 -5.90 25.53
N THR A 148 37.60 -6.89 24.72
CA THR A 148 38.88 -7.61 24.86
C THR A 148 40.07 -6.68 24.63
N LEU A 149 40.04 -5.87 23.56
CA LEU A 149 41.07 -4.85 23.27
C LEU A 149 41.09 -3.72 24.33
N LEU A 150 39.93 -3.37 24.88
CA LEU A 150 39.82 -2.37 25.93
C LEU A 150 40.43 -2.84 27.26
N ALA A 151 40.23 -4.11 27.61
CA ALA A 151 40.85 -4.72 28.78
C ALA A 151 42.34 -5.05 28.57
N SER A 152 42.76 -5.44 27.36
CA SER A 152 44.17 -5.72 27.06
C SER A 152 45.04 -4.46 27.14
N GLY A 153 44.45 -3.28 26.89
CA GLY A 153 45.16 -2.01 26.86
C GLY A 153 46.08 -1.84 25.65
N GLU A 154 45.91 -2.67 24.62
CA GLU A 154 46.74 -2.68 23.41
C GLU A 154 46.79 -1.29 22.74
N VAL A 155 48.00 -0.89 22.34
CA VAL A 155 48.25 0.42 21.72
C VAL A 155 48.70 0.21 20.30
N VAL A 156 47.78 0.41 19.36
CA VAL A 156 48.08 0.43 17.92
C VAL A 156 48.32 1.88 17.50
N GLY A 157 49.55 2.21 17.13
CA GLY A 157 49.93 3.54 16.66
C GLY A 157 49.62 3.74 15.17
N PRO A 158 49.61 4.99 14.67
CA PRO A 158 49.41 5.28 13.25
C PRO A 158 50.40 4.56 12.32
N GLU A 159 51.62 4.31 12.79
CA GLU A 159 52.67 3.58 12.09
C GLU A 159 52.35 2.09 11.84
N SER A 160 51.36 1.52 12.53
CA SER A 160 50.89 0.14 12.30
C SER A 160 49.95 0.02 11.11
N PHE A 161 49.42 1.13 10.57
CA PHE A 161 48.60 1.14 9.36
C PHE A 161 49.48 1.23 8.10
N ASP A 162 50.25 0.17 7.86
CA ASP A 162 51.16 0.03 6.72
C ASP A 162 50.51 -0.62 5.49
N GLY A 163 49.23 -1.00 5.58
CA GLY A 163 48.49 -1.75 4.58
C GLY A 163 48.41 -3.25 4.86
N SER A 164 49.15 -3.78 5.84
CA SER A 164 49.05 -5.18 6.28
C SER A 164 47.69 -5.52 6.89
N GLU A 165 46.93 -4.52 7.35
CA GLU A 165 45.57 -4.71 7.83
C GLU A 165 44.60 -5.12 6.74
N CYS A 166 44.85 -4.74 5.49
CA CYS A 166 43.98 -5.06 4.35
C CYS A 166 43.84 -6.58 4.11
N ALA A 167 44.79 -7.39 4.58
CA ALA A 167 44.69 -8.85 4.57
C ALA A 167 43.58 -9.41 5.50
N ARG A 168 43.10 -8.60 6.45
CA ARG A 168 41.99 -8.90 7.39
C ARG A 168 40.65 -8.33 6.94
N LEU A 169 40.55 -7.78 5.72
CA LEU A 169 39.27 -7.38 5.14
C LEU A 169 38.42 -8.61 4.84
N ALA A 170 37.31 -8.78 5.57
CA ALA A 170 36.41 -9.91 5.40
C ALA A 170 35.90 -10.00 3.94
N PRO A 171 35.97 -11.18 3.29
CA PRO A 171 35.46 -11.40 1.95
C PRO A 171 33.93 -11.35 1.92
N PRO A 172 33.33 -11.02 0.76
CA PRO A 172 31.88 -11.02 0.61
C PRO A 172 31.27 -12.39 0.86
N PHE A 173 30.06 -12.39 1.45
CA PHE A 173 29.29 -13.58 1.81
C PHE A 173 29.19 -14.60 0.67
N ASP A 174 28.89 -14.13 -0.54
CA ASP A 174 28.75 -14.98 -1.73
C ASP A 174 30.04 -15.77 -2.03
N THR A 175 31.20 -15.18 -1.72
CA THR A 175 32.52 -15.83 -1.92
C THR A 175 32.85 -16.80 -0.78
N VAL A 176 32.38 -16.54 0.45
CA VAL A 176 32.51 -17.45 1.60
C VAL A 176 31.65 -18.70 1.43
N THR A 177 30.49 -18.56 0.81
CA THR A 177 29.49 -19.63 0.63
C THR A 177 29.60 -20.36 -0.72
N GLY A 178 30.41 -19.87 -1.65
CA GLY A 178 30.57 -20.47 -2.99
C GLY A 178 29.46 -20.13 -3.98
N ILE A 179 28.62 -19.13 -3.70
CA ILE A 179 27.62 -18.60 -4.63
C ILE A 179 28.37 -17.97 -5.82
N SER A 180 28.35 -18.67 -6.95
CA SER A 180 29.28 -18.43 -8.08
C SER A 180 28.62 -17.96 -9.37
N THR A 181 27.30 -18.08 -9.50
CA THR A 181 26.55 -17.77 -10.73
C THR A 181 25.86 -16.40 -10.65
N PRO A 182 26.23 -15.43 -11.51
CA PRO A 182 25.55 -14.13 -11.57
C PRO A 182 24.20 -14.16 -12.32
N GLU A 183 23.86 -15.29 -12.95
CA GLU A 183 22.59 -15.50 -13.64
C GLU A 183 21.62 -16.29 -12.77
N ILE A 184 20.35 -15.84 -12.72
CA ILE A 184 19.26 -16.52 -12.02
C ILE A 184 18.69 -17.58 -12.97
N THR A 185 18.83 -18.87 -12.62
CA THR A 185 18.21 -19.95 -13.42
C THR A 185 16.73 -20.14 -13.07
N PRO A 186 15.91 -20.73 -13.96
CA PRO A 186 14.52 -21.06 -13.66
C PRO A 186 14.35 -21.95 -12.42
N GLU A 187 15.29 -22.87 -12.18
CA GLU A 187 15.31 -23.76 -11.02
C GLU A 187 15.58 -22.99 -9.72
N MET A 188 16.50 -22.01 -9.75
CA MET A 188 16.74 -21.11 -8.62
C MET A 188 15.50 -20.26 -8.31
N SER A 189 14.79 -19.77 -9.35
CA SER A 189 13.53 -19.07 -9.14
C SER A 189 12.48 -19.97 -8.50
N ALA A 190 12.23 -21.15 -9.07
CA ALA A 190 11.23 -22.08 -8.58
C ALA A 190 11.48 -22.54 -7.13
N ALA A 191 12.74 -22.78 -6.77
CA ALA A 191 13.11 -23.10 -5.39
C ALA A 191 12.86 -21.91 -4.43
N SER A 192 13.24 -20.69 -4.84
CA SER A 192 12.97 -19.48 -4.07
C SER A 192 11.46 -19.20 -3.94
N ASP A 193 10.69 -19.42 -5.01
CA ASP A 193 9.22 -19.26 -5.03
C ASP A 193 8.55 -20.29 -4.11
N ALA A 194 9.08 -21.51 -4.01
CA ALA A 194 8.59 -22.51 -3.06
C ALA A 194 8.78 -22.07 -1.60
N VAL A 195 9.95 -21.51 -1.24
CA VAL A 195 10.19 -20.96 0.11
C VAL A 195 9.29 -19.75 0.37
N PHE A 196 9.10 -18.87 -0.61
CA PHE A 196 8.23 -17.71 -0.51
C PHE A 196 6.74 -18.04 -0.43
N SER A 197 6.31 -19.18 -0.97
CA SER A 197 4.89 -19.60 -1.03
C SER A 197 4.21 -19.61 0.34
N VAL A 198 4.96 -19.84 1.43
CA VAL A 198 4.49 -19.79 2.83
C VAL A 198 3.82 -18.46 3.20
N LEU A 199 4.21 -17.35 2.56
CA LEU A 199 3.57 -16.05 2.77
C LEU A 199 2.20 -15.93 2.07
N PHE A 200 1.89 -16.80 1.12
CA PHE A 200 0.70 -16.77 0.27
C PHE A 200 -0.20 -18.00 0.52
N SER A 201 -1.05 -17.93 1.54
CA SER A 201 -2.06 -18.95 1.87
C SER A 201 -3.49 -18.42 1.65
N GLU A 202 -4.49 -19.32 1.68
CA GLU A 202 -5.90 -18.96 1.56
C GLU A 202 -6.44 -18.15 2.75
N SER A 203 -5.81 -18.29 3.92
CA SER A 203 -6.21 -17.58 5.12
C SER A 203 -5.70 -16.14 5.15
N PRO A 204 -6.58 -15.16 5.47
CA PRO A 204 -6.25 -13.74 5.43
C PRO A 204 -5.16 -13.40 6.46
N PRO A 205 -4.17 -12.56 6.10
CA PRO A 205 -3.19 -12.07 7.06
C PRO A 205 -3.84 -11.25 8.18
N ALA A 206 -3.57 -11.62 9.43
CA ALA A 206 -4.02 -10.89 10.61
C ALA A 206 -3.11 -9.71 10.93
N SER A 207 -3.70 -8.65 11.49
CA SER A 207 -3.00 -7.47 11.99
C SER A 207 -3.30 -7.23 13.48
N VAL A 208 -2.39 -6.60 14.22
CA VAL A 208 -2.63 -6.15 15.61
C VAL A 208 -3.72 -5.07 15.59
N ARG A 209 -4.81 -5.33 16.31
CA ARG A 209 -6.04 -4.50 16.34
C ARG A 209 -5.82 -3.16 17.01
N GLU A 210 -4.95 -3.13 18.01
CA GLU A 210 -4.55 -1.95 18.79
C GLU A 210 -3.56 -1.04 18.04
N CYS A 211 -3.09 -1.45 16.85
CA CYS A 211 -2.20 -0.65 16.05
C CYS A 211 -2.94 0.51 15.33
N SER A 212 -2.46 1.74 15.53
CA SER A 212 -2.99 2.93 14.84
C SER A 212 -3.02 2.75 13.31
N PRO A 213 -3.94 3.43 12.60
CA PRO A 213 -3.95 3.47 11.13
C PRO A 213 -2.62 3.98 10.55
N PRO A 214 -2.32 3.66 9.27
CA PRO A 214 -1.15 4.21 8.58
C PRO A 214 -1.11 5.74 8.61
N GLY A 215 0.07 6.30 8.84
CA GLY A 215 0.34 7.74 8.95
C GLY A 215 1.86 8.00 9.02
N PRO A 216 2.31 9.26 9.16
CA PRO A 216 3.73 9.55 9.27
C PRO A 216 4.34 8.86 10.51
N PRO A 217 5.51 8.22 10.40
CA PRO A 217 6.14 7.54 11.53
C PRO A 217 6.65 8.53 12.59
N GLY A 218 6.48 8.16 13.85
CA GLY A 218 7.06 8.83 15.01
C GLY A 218 8.47 8.31 15.30
N LYS A 219 8.97 8.52 16.51
CA LYS A 219 10.26 7.96 16.92
C LYS A 219 10.17 6.45 17.14
N PRO A 220 11.25 5.69 16.86
CA PRO A 220 11.35 4.32 17.31
C PRO A 220 11.38 4.28 18.85
N ARG A 221 10.90 3.18 19.39
CA ARG A 221 10.84 2.88 20.82
C ARG A 221 11.20 1.42 21.04
N ARG A 222 11.68 1.15 22.24
CA ARG A 222 11.92 -0.20 22.75
C ARG A 222 11.27 -0.34 24.12
N ALA A 223 10.75 -1.53 24.39
CA ALA A 223 10.30 -1.98 25.70
C ALA A 223 10.89 -3.36 25.97
N ALA A 224 11.20 -3.67 27.24
CA ALA A 224 11.80 -4.94 27.62
C ALA A 224 11.35 -5.41 28.99
N LEU A 225 11.16 -6.73 29.12
CA LEU A 225 10.78 -7.42 30.34
C LEU A 225 11.83 -8.50 30.66
N SER A 226 12.52 -8.33 31.78
CA SER A 226 13.54 -9.28 32.25
C SER A 226 12.96 -10.26 33.28
N LEU A 227 13.09 -11.56 33.01
CA LEU A 227 12.70 -12.63 33.92
C LEU A 227 13.86 -12.98 34.88
N PRO A 228 13.59 -13.25 36.17
CA PRO A 228 14.58 -13.74 37.12
C PRO A 228 15.27 -15.05 36.70
N ARG A 229 16.44 -15.34 37.29
CA ARG A 229 17.28 -16.50 36.91
C ARG A 229 16.63 -17.84 37.22
N ASP A 230 15.97 -17.94 38.36
CA ASP A 230 15.19 -19.07 38.84
C ASP A 230 14.00 -19.35 37.90
N VAL A 231 13.19 -18.33 37.59
CA VAL A 231 12.10 -18.42 36.61
C VAL A 231 12.62 -18.84 35.23
N THR A 232 13.73 -18.23 34.79
CA THR A 232 14.36 -18.55 33.51
C THR A 232 14.83 -20.01 33.44
N ALA A 233 15.46 -20.51 34.51
CA ALA A 233 15.87 -21.91 34.60
C ALA A 233 14.67 -22.87 34.58
N SER A 234 13.57 -22.52 35.27
CA SER A 234 12.32 -23.29 35.23
C SER A 234 11.69 -23.34 33.84
N ILE A 235 11.63 -22.21 33.13
CA ILE A 235 11.17 -22.15 31.72
C ILE A 235 12.02 -23.04 30.83
N ILE A 236 13.36 -22.93 30.91
CA ILE A 236 14.29 -23.74 30.11
C ILE A 236 14.13 -25.25 30.41
N ALA A 237 13.93 -25.63 31.68
CA ALA A 237 13.67 -27.01 32.06
C ALA A 237 12.32 -27.51 31.53
N ALA A 238 11.26 -26.71 31.64
CA ALA A 238 9.90 -27.04 31.21
C ALA A 238 9.76 -27.18 29.68
N SER A 239 10.45 -26.34 28.89
CA SER A 239 10.57 -26.51 27.43
C SER A 239 11.25 -27.82 27.07
N LYS A 240 12.40 -28.11 27.70
CA LYS A 240 13.17 -29.34 27.44
C LYS A 240 12.41 -30.61 27.83
N ALA A 241 11.67 -30.58 28.93
CA ALA A 241 10.82 -31.70 29.36
C ALA A 241 9.71 -32.02 28.34
N ARG A 242 9.23 -31.01 27.61
CA ARG A 242 8.27 -31.14 26.50
C ARG A 242 8.93 -31.48 25.15
N GLY A 243 10.25 -31.69 25.11
CA GLY A 243 11.00 -31.98 23.87
C GLY A 243 11.13 -30.78 22.92
N GLN A 244 10.82 -29.56 23.37
CA GLN A 244 10.81 -28.36 22.54
C GLN A 244 12.06 -27.49 22.76
N SER A 245 12.44 -26.72 21.74
CA SER A 245 13.42 -25.65 21.91
C SER A 245 12.79 -24.47 22.66
N VAL A 246 13.61 -23.75 23.45
CA VAL A 246 13.14 -22.56 24.18
C VAL A 246 12.57 -21.51 23.23
N THR A 247 13.22 -21.31 22.07
CA THR A 247 12.74 -20.39 21.02
C THR A 247 11.38 -20.82 20.48
N THR A 248 11.17 -22.12 20.20
CA THR A 248 9.89 -22.66 19.74
C THR A 248 8.79 -22.40 20.76
N THR A 249 9.01 -22.76 22.02
CA THR A 249 8.06 -22.56 23.12
C THR A 249 7.71 -21.07 23.29
N VAL A 250 8.72 -20.19 23.33
CA VAL A 250 8.51 -18.76 23.54
C VAL A 250 7.81 -18.10 22.36
N HIS A 251 8.12 -18.51 21.12
CA HIS A 251 7.42 -18.04 19.91
C HIS A 251 5.98 -18.56 19.83
N ALA A 252 5.72 -19.79 20.28
CA ALA A 252 4.34 -20.29 20.38
C ALA A 252 3.51 -19.50 21.41
N ALA A 253 4.09 -19.17 22.57
CA ALA A 253 3.44 -18.31 23.56
C ALA A 253 3.18 -16.88 23.04
N LEU A 254 4.04 -16.37 22.13
CA LEU A 254 3.86 -15.05 21.50
C LEU A 254 2.61 -15.03 20.60
N PHE A 255 2.46 -16.05 19.75
CA PHE A 255 1.33 -16.16 18.82
C PHE A 255 0.04 -16.55 19.54
N GLU A 256 0.13 -17.34 20.62
CA GLU A 256 -1.00 -17.66 21.49
C GLU A 256 -1.52 -16.40 22.21
N ALA A 257 -0.63 -15.56 22.79
CA ALA A 257 -1.02 -14.26 23.36
C ALA A 257 -1.61 -13.31 22.29
N MET A 258 -1.08 -13.33 21.06
CA MET A 258 -1.55 -12.48 19.98
C MET A 258 -3.01 -12.79 19.53
N ARG A 259 -3.58 -13.96 19.86
CA ARG A 259 -4.99 -14.30 19.53
C ARG A 259 -6.00 -13.29 20.07
N ALA A 260 -5.76 -12.71 21.26
CA ALA A 260 -6.65 -11.71 21.83
C ALA A 260 -6.65 -10.40 21.01
N HIS A 261 -5.56 -10.13 20.30
CA HIS A 261 -5.21 -8.85 19.68
C HIS A 261 -5.28 -8.83 18.15
N VAL A 262 -5.55 -9.96 17.48
CA VAL A 262 -5.73 -9.96 16.01
C VAL A 262 -7.04 -9.30 15.57
N ASP A 263 -7.00 -8.55 14.46
CA ASP A 263 -8.18 -7.91 13.85
C ASP A 263 -9.09 -8.91 13.10
N VAL A 264 -8.52 -10.03 12.66
CA VAL A 264 -9.23 -11.17 12.06
C VAL A 264 -9.12 -12.38 12.99
N ASP A 265 -10.26 -12.83 13.53
CA ASP A 265 -10.34 -14.04 14.35
C ASP A 265 -9.95 -15.28 13.52
N GLY A 266 -9.11 -16.15 14.08
CA GLY A 266 -8.47 -17.25 13.37
C GLY A 266 -7.56 -16.82 12.20
N GLY A 267 -7.23 -15.53 12.07
CA GLY A 267 -6.41 -15.02 10.98
C GLY A 267 -4.95 -15.47 11.04
N ARG A 268 -4.23 -15.28 9.95
CA ARG A 268 -2.88 -15.84 9.76
C ARG A 268 -1.80 -14.84 10.16
N LEU A 269 -0.97 -15.22 11.13
CA LEU A 269 0.27 -14.49 11.44
C LEU A 269 1.36 -14.92 10.44
N MET A 270 2.20 -13.98 10.02
CA MET A 270 3.30 -14.21 9.08
C MET A 270 4.49 -13.31 9.45
N GLY A 271 5.69 -13.58 8.95
CA GLY A 271 6.85 -12.74 9.28
C GLY A 271 8.16 -13.23 8.65
N PHE A 272 9.22 -12.44 8.76
CA PHE A 272 10.58 -12.87 8.42
C PHE A 272 11.40 -13.05 9.69
N ASN A 273 11.52 -14.28 10.18
CA ASN A 273 12.34 -14.58 11.35
C ASN A 273 13.83 -14.56 10.94
N PRO A 274 14.71 -13.81 11.64
CA PRO A 274 16.15 -13.85 11.40
C PRO A 274 16.78 -15.18 11.85
N PHE A 275 17.66 -15.73 11.00
CA PHE A 275 18.51 -16.89 11.30
C PHE A 275 19.98 -16.52 11.12
N ASP A 276 20.82 -16.84 12.11
CA ASP A 276 22.29 -16.78 11.99
C ASP A 276 22.76 -17.84 11.00
N LEU A 277 23.73 -17.49 10.15
CA LEU A 277 24.31 -18.38 9.15
C LEU A 277 25.72 -18.85 9.52
N ARG A 278 26.32 -18.31 10.58
CA ARG A 278 27.72 -18.58 10.96
C ARG A 278 28.03 -20.06 11.18
N ASP A 279 27.10 -20.83 11.74
CA ASP A 279 27.24 -22.28 11.94
C ASP A 279 27.43 -23.08 10.64
N ARG A 280 27.06 -22.49 9.50
CA ARG A 280 27.19 -23.06 8.14
C ARG A 280 28.32 -22.44 7.32
N LEU A 281 29.07 -21.48 7.87
CA LEU A 281 30.21 -20.87 7.18
C LEU A 281 31.52 -21.61 7.50
N PRO A 282 32.46 -21.69 6.54
CA PRO A 282 33.80 -22.20 6.81
C PRO A 282 34.56 -21.31 7.78
N ALA A 283 35.42 -21.92 8.60
CA ALA A 283 36.40 -21.18 9.39
C ALA A 283 37.38 -20.42 8.48
N PRO A 284 37.83 -19.21 8.85
CA PRO A 284 37.58 -18.54 10.13
C PRO A 284 36.32 -17.65 10.17
N TRP A 285 35.57 -17.54 9.06
CA TRP A 285 34.47 -16.57 8.90
C TRP A 285 33.23 -16.86 9.77
N ASN A 286 33.12 -18.06 10.32
CA ASN A 286 32.15 -18.40 11.35
C ASN A 286 32.47 -17.82 12.75
N GLY A 287 33.70 -17.32 12.96
CA GLY A 287 34.19 -16.79 14.23
C GLY A 287 34.46 -15.28 14.21
N ALA A 288 35.45 -14.86 15.02
CA ALA A 288 35.80 -13.46 15.24
C ALA A 288 36.25 -12.72 13.96
N ASP A 289 36.94 -13.39 13.03
CA ASP A 289 37.40 -12.76 11.78
C ASP A 289 36.23 -12.34 10.87
N GLY A 290 35.06 -12.97 11.03
CA GLY A 290 33.79 -12.61 10.39
C GLY A 290 32.88 -11.68 11.22
N CYS A 291 33.36 -11.10 12.33
CA CYS A 291 32.50 -10.36 13.26
C CYS A 291 31.78 -9.15 12.61
N ALA A 292 32.49 -8.41 11.76
CA ALA A 292 31.99 -7.20 11.08
C ALA A 292 31.07 -7.49 9.88
N SER A 293 30.83 -8.75 9.53
CA SER A 293 30.09 -9.16 8.32
C SER A 293 28.64 -9.56 8.60
N LEU A 294 27.77 -9.34 7.60
CA LEU A 294 26.33 -9.60 7.67
C LEU A 294 25.96 -11.06 7.40
N TYR A 295 26.34 -11.96 8.32
CA TYR A 295 26.08 -13.41 8.20
C TYR A 295 24.75 -13.83 8.85
N HIS A 296 23.64 -13.30 8.36
CA HIS A 296 22.29 -13.72 8.77
C HIS A 296 21.27 -13.47 7.63
N THR A 297 20.16 -14.21 7.63
CA THR A 297 19.07 -14.06 6.65
C THR A 297 17.70 -14.13 7.32
N GLY A 298 16.69 -13.48 6.72
CA GLY A 298 15.30 -13.75 7.07
C GLY A 298 14.82 -15.07 6.46
N LYS A 299 13.95 -15.79 7.16
CA LYS A 299 13.16 -16.93 6.65
C LYS A 299 11.66 -16.65 6.82
N PRO A 300 10.82 -16.79 5.78
CA PRO A 300 9.38 -16.54 5.90
C PRO A 300 8.74 -17.60 6.79
N CYS A 301 8.05 -17.15 7.83
CA CYS A 301 7.19 -17.98 8.68
C CYS A 301 5.73 -17.59 8.43
N SER A 302 4.81 -18.55 8.52
CA SER A 302 3.39 -18.25 8.58
C SER A 302 2.63 -19.30 9.37
N VAL A 303 1.87 -18.86 10.37
CA VAL A 303 1.05 -19.70 11.24
C VAL A 303 -0.39 -19.24 11.12
N ASP A 304 -1.25 -20.16 10.70
CA ASP A 304 -2.70 -19.98 10.69
C ASP A 304 -3.25 -20.27 12.09
N LEU A 305 -3.90 -19.28 12.71
CA LEU A 305 -4.46 -19.40 14.06
C LEU A 305 -5.78 -20.19 14.10
N ALA A 306 -6.49 -20.36 12.98
CA ALA A 306 -7.65 -21.24 12.87
C ALA A 306 -7.24 -22.71 12.74
N GLU A 307 -6.16 -23.01 12.01
CA GLU A 307 -5.61 -24.37 11.92
C GLU A 307 -4.86 -24.76 13.20
N CYS A 308 -4.03 -23.86 13.74
CA CYS A 308 -3.30 -24.07 14.98
C CYS A 308 -4.16 -23.63 16.17
N ALA A 309 -5.07 -24.50 16.62
CA ALA A 309 -6.10 -24.17 17.62
C ALA A 309 -5.57 -23.78 19.01
N ASP A 310 -4.38 -24.23 19.41
CA ASP A 310 -3.79 -23.96 20.73
C ASP A 310 -2.27 -23.78 20.68
N PHE A 311 -1.68 -23.50 21.85
CA PHE A 311 -0.23 -23.37 22.05
C PHE A 311 0.56 -24.59 21.53
N ASN A 312 0.07 -25.81 21.74
CA ASN A 312 0.78 -27.02 21.36
C ASN A 312 0.80 -27.21 19.84
N ALA A 313 -0.30 -26.88 19.16
CA ALA A 313 -0.39 -26.88 17.70
C ALA A 313 0.56 -25.84 17.10
N ILE A 314 0.58 -24.60 17.62
CA ILE A 314 1.55 -23.58 17.19
C ILE A 314 2.99 -24.07 17.44
N ALA A 315 3.27 -24.61 18.63
CA ALA A 315 4.61 -25.07 18.98
C ALA A 315 5.08 -26.24 18.11
N ALA A 316 4.18 -27.15 17.71
CA ALA A 316 4.49 -28.23 16.78
C ALA A 316 4.82 -27.70 15.37
N HIS A 317 4.02 -26.74 14.86
CA HIS A 317 4.30 -26.09 13.58
C HIS A 317 5.66 -25.36 13.61
N LEU A 318 5.91 -24.56 14.65
CA LEU A 318 7.16 -23.82 14.81
C LEU A 318 8.37 -24.75 15.09
N ALA A 319 8.16 -25.92 15.70
CA ALA A 319 9.21 -26.93 15.84
C ALA A 319 9.70 -27.41 14.47
N SER A 320 8.77 -27.69 13.54
CA SER A 320 9.12 -28.03 12.15
C SER A 320 9.93 -26.90 11.52
N PHE A 321 9.39 -25.67 11.53
CA PHE A 321 9.99 -24.49 10.92
C PHE A 321 11.44 -24.21 11.37
N TYR A 322 11.74 -24.37 12.68
CA TYR A 322 13.08 -24.18 13.24
C TYR A 322 14.00 -25.40 13.08
N SER A 323 13.45 -26.59 12.80
CA SER A 323 14.23 -27.82 12.59
C SER A 323 14.71 -28.02 11.15
N GLU A 324 14.07 -27.33 10.19
CA GLU A 324 14.43 -27.38 8.77
C GLU A 324 15.85 -26.89 8.50
N ASP A 325 16.60 -27.66 7.71
CA ASP A 325 17.95 -27.28 7.30
C ASP A 325 17.93 -26.11 6.31
N LEU A 326 18.83 -25.14 6.52
CA LEU A 326 19.04 -24.00 5.63
C LEU A 326 20.05 -24.30 4.52
N SER A 327 20.83 -25.38 4.58
CA SER A 327 21.82 -25.73 3.54
C SER A 327 21.24 -25.77 2.11
N PRO A 328 20.00 -26.27 1.86
CA PRO A 328 19.37 -26.23 0.55
C PRO A 328 19.10 -24.82 0.00
N LEU A 329 19.10 -23.79 0.84
CA LEU A 329 18.85 -22.39 0.44
C LEU A 329 20.06 -21.77 -0.27
N PHE A 330 21.28 -22.16 0.08
CA PHE A 330 22.53 -21.54 -0.42
C PHE A 330 22.66 -21.55 -1.95
N PRO A 331 22.37 -22.65 -2.68
CA PRO A 331 22.44 -22.67 -4.14
C PRO A 331 21.53 -21.67 -4.86
N HIS A 332 20.44 -21.22 -4.23
CA HIS A 332 19.50 -20.26 -4.81
C HIS A 332 19.37 -18.96 -3.98
N MET A 333 20.28 -18.73 -3.03
CA MET A 333 20.18 -17.62 -2.08
C MET A 333 20.22 -16.24 -2.76
N MET A 334 20.88 -16.13 -3.93
CA MET A 334 20.90 -14.89 -4.72
C MET A 334 19.50 -14.45 -5.16
N ASP A 335 18.70 -15.36 -5.73
CA ASP A 335 17.33 -15.03 -6.14
C ASP A 335 16.39 -14.88 -4.94
N TYR A 336 16.58 -15.71 -3.91
CA TYR A 336 15.84 -15.64 -2.67
C TYR A 336 16.02 -14.28 -1.95
N HIS A 337 17.25 -13.80 -1.78
CA HIS A 337 17.54 -12.48 -1.21
C HIS A 337 17.05 -11.34 -2.10
N ARG A 338 17.12 -11.47 -3.43
CA ARG A 338 16.48 -10.53 -4.36
C ARG A 338 14.98 -10.42 -4.09
N LYS A 339 14.29 -11.55 -3.93
CA LYS A 339 12.85 -11.61 -3.61
C LYS A 339 12.53 -11.06 -2.22
N ILE A 340 13.36 -11.28 -1.20
CA ILE A 340 13.18 -10.60 0.11
C ILE A 340 13.36 -9.10 -0.07
N GLY A 341 14.38 -8.66 -0.80
CA GLY A 341 14.62 -7.26 -1.09
C GLY A 341 13.41 -6.61 -1.77
N GLU A 342 12.88 -7.21 -2.83
CA GLU A 342 11.69 -6.72 -3.53
C GLU A 342 10.43 -6.68 -2.64
N PHE A 343 10.24 -7.64 -1.73
CA PHE A 343 9.12 -7.65 -0.79
C PHE A 343 9.28 -6.62 0.35
N MET A 344 10.48 -6.47 0.89
CA MET A 344 10.77 -5.67 2.09
C MET A 344 11.22 -4.23 1.81
N SER A 345 11.61 -3.91 0.56
CA SER A 345 11.98 -2.55 0.12
C SER A 345 10.84 -1.76 -0.54
N VAL A 346 9.61 -2.31 -0.52
CA VAL A 346 8.39 -1.58 -0.90
C VAL A 346 8.33 -0.24 -0.13
N PRO A 347 7.98 0.89 -0.78
CA PRO A 347 7.91 2.20 -0.11
C PRO A 347 7.09 2.15 1.17
N LEU A 348 7.62 2.76 2.23
CA LEU A 348 7.13 2.61 3.61
C LEU A 348 5.60 2.79 3.75
N ASP A 349 5.04 3.84 3.15
CA ASP A 349 3.59 4.13 3.14
C ASP A 349 2.76 2.97 2.57
N ALA A 350 3.21 2.39 1.46
CA ALA A 350 2.54 1.26 0.81
C ALA A 350 2.69 -0.01 1.64
N ALA A 351 3.88 -0.25 2.21
CA ALA A 351 4.12 -1.39 3.09
C ALA A 351 3.23 -1.36 4.34
N MET A 352 3.01 -0.17 4.93
CA MET A 352 2.14 0.01 6.10
C MET A 352 0.65 -0.14 5.81
N ALA A 353 0.23 0.05 4.56
CA ALA A 353 -1.14 -0.12 4.08
C ALA A 353 -1.47 -1.58 3.68
N MET A 354 -0.50 -2.49 3.67
CA MET A 354 -0.73 -3.90 3.34
C MET A 354 -1.51 -4.63 4.45
N PRO A 355 -2.34 -5.64 4.10
CA PRO A 355 -2.91 -6.56 5.09
C PRO A 355 -1.81 -7.29 5.85
N GLY A 356 -1.93 -7.36 7.18
CA GLY A 356 -0.91 -7.95 8.04
C GLY A 356 0.38 -7.12 8.15
N ALA A 357 0.34 -5.81 7.88
CA ALA A 357 1.49 -4.91 8.06
C ALA A 357 1.79 -4.58 9.54
N ALA A 358 0.79 -4.69 10.41
CA ALA A 358 0.92 -4.50 11.85
C ALA A 358 0.95 -5.88 12.53
N ARG A 359 2.13 -6.38 12.91
CA ARG A 359 2.28 -7.77 13.38
C ARG A 359 3.57 -7.98 14.19
N PRO A 360 3.63 -9.01 15.07
CA PRO A 360 4.85 -9.39 15.76
C PRO A 360 5.76 -10.25 14.87
N GLU A 361 7.06 -9.95 14.86
CA GLU A 361 8.09 -10.80 14.24
C GLU A 361 9.17 -11.13 15.29
N LEU A 362 9.47 -12.41 15.54
CA LEU A 362 10.42 -12.81 16.58
C LEU A 362 11.87 -12.94 16.07
N SER A 363 12.77 -12.19 16.68
CA SER A 363 14.23 -12.38 16.58
C SER A 363 14.77 -13.03 17.85
N SER A 364 15.31 -14.24 17.72
CA SER A 364 15.84 -15.03 18.83
C SER A 364 17.37 -15.02 18.81
N VAL A 365 17.99 -14.17 19.62
CA VAL A 365 19.45 -14.07 19.75
C VAL A 365 20.02 -15.26 20.53
N GLY A 366 19.21 -15.90 21.37
CA GLY A 366 19.61 -17.08 22.14
C GLY A 366 20.44 -16.75 23.39
N VAL A 367 21.53 -17.48 23.62
CA VAL A 367 22.38 -17.34 24.82
C VAL A 367 23.53 -16.37 24.54
N VAL A 368 23.40 -15.13 25.01
CA VAL A 368 24.36 -14.04 24.74
C VAL A 368 25.70 -14.30 25.40
N ASP A 369 25.72 -15.00 26.55
CA ASP A 369 26.93 -15.42 27.28
C ASP A 369 27.88 -16.32 26.46
N ARG A 370 27.45 -16.82 25.28
CA ARG A 370 28.30 -17.56 24.33
C ARG A 370 29.14 -16.66 23.43
N PHE A 371 28.74 -15.39 23.28
CA PHE A 371 29.32 -14.44 22.33
C PHE A 371 29.94 -13.24 23.04
N LEU A 372 29.33 -12.78 24.14
CA LEU A 372 29.81 -11.69 24.97
C LEU A 372 30.21 -12.25 26.35
N ALA A 373 31.36 -11.83 26.89
CA ALA A 373 31.77 -12.22 28.23
C ALA A 373 31.33 -11.18 29.26
N LYS A 374 31.08 -11.62 30.50
CA LYS A 374 30.68 -10.72 31.59
C LYS A 374 31.84 -9.88 32.13
N GLY A 375 33.05 -10.42 32.13
CA GLY A 375 34.25 -9.77 32.63
C GLY A 375 35.42 -10.00 31.69
N TYR A 376 36.21 -8.95 31.45
CA TYR A 376 37.42 -8.96 30.65
C TYR A 376 38.59 -8.45 31.50
N SER A 377 39.75 -9.10 31.38
CA SER A 377 40.96 -8.76 32.13
C SER A 377 42.17 -8.79 31.20
N GLY A 378 42.98 -7.73 31.21
CA GLY A 378 44.18 -7.65 30.39
C GLY A 378 45.34 -8.54 30.88
N PRO A 379 46.37 -8.76 30.05
CA PRO A 379 47.54 -9.57 30.42
C PRO A 379 48.32 -9.10 31.66
N GLY A 380 48.18 -7.82 32.04
CA GLY A 380 48.75 -7.24 33.27
C GLY A 380 47.79 -7.12 34.45
N GLY A 381 46.49 -7.38 34.27
CA GLY A 381 45.47 -7.23 35.33
C GLY A 381 45.05 -5.78 35.67
N ASP A 382 45.71 -4.76 35.11
CA ASP A 382 45.49 -3.34 35.46
C ASP A 382 44.11 -2.76 35.04
N VAL A 383 43.43 -3.41 34.09
CA VAL A 383 42.10 -2.98 33.61
C VAL A 383 41.14 -4.17 33.68
N GLU A 384 40.15 -4.06 34.57
CA GLU A 384 39.03 -4.98 34.70
C GLU A 384 37.77 -4.32 34.11
N VAL A 385 37.22 -4.90 33.04
CA VAL A 385 36.01 -4.42 32.37
C VAL A 385 34.88 -5.40 32.64
N GLU A 386 33.92 -5.02 33.49
CA GLU A 386 32.74 -5.83 33.81
C GLU A 386 31.48 -5.23 33.16
N VAL A 387 30.79 -6.06 32.38
CA VAL A 387 29.51 -5.75 31.73
C VAL A 387 28.37 -6.09 32.69
N VAL A 388 27.56 -5.08 33.02
CA VAL A 388 26.41 -5.19 33.94
C VAL A 388 25.15 -5.57 33.18
N ASP A 389 24.90 -4.90 32.06
CA ASP A 389 23.72 -5.11 31.22
C ASP A 389 24.06 -4.96 29.73
N TRP A 390 23.23 -5.55 28.88
CA TRP A 390 23.39 -5.53 27.43
C TRP A 390 22.05 -5.59 26.71
N TRP A 391 21.92 -4.81 25.64
CA TRP A 391 20.79 -4.93 24.73
C TRP A 391 21.17 -4.72 23.26
N ILE A 392 20.36 -5.30 22.39
CA ILE A 392 20.32 -5.03 20.95
C ILE A 392 18.90 -4.62 20.56
N GLY A 393 18.78 -3.79 19.54
CA GLY A 393 17.50 -3.37 18.97
C GLY A 393 17.65 -2.94 17.52
N VAL A 394 16.51 -2.69 16.88
CA VAL A 394 16.41 -2.14 15.52
C VAL A 394 15.44 -0.97 15.48
N GLN A 395 15.74 0.01 14.62
CA GLN A 395 14.85 1.14 14.39
C GLN A 395 13.67 0.72 13.50
N MET A 396 12.46 0.74 14.07
CA MET A 396 11.20 0.48 13.38
C MET A 396 10.50 1.80 13.02
N PHE A 397 10.35 2.06 11.72
CA PHE A 397 9.55 3.16 11.16
C PHE A 397 8.28 2.65 10.45
N ASN A 398 8.05 1.34 10.39
CA ASN A 398 6.78 0.76 9.94
C ASN A 398 5.94 0.28 11.14
N ARG A 399 4.82 -0.39 10.83
CA ARG A 399 3.87 -0.90 11.84
C ARG A 399 4.27 -2.26 12.45
N LEU A 400 5.47 -2.80 12.17
CA LEU A 400 5.92 -4.06 12.76
C LEU A 400 6.25 -3.89 14.25
N MET A 401 6.00 -4.94 15.03
CA MET A 401 6.53 -5.12 16.37
C MET A 401 7.68 -6.11 16.26
N GLN A 402 8.93 -5.64 16.25
CA GLN A 402 10.09 -6.52 16.27
C GLN A 402 10.25 -7.07 17.69
N MET A 403 9.79 -8.29 17.89
CA MET A 403 9.91 -9.00 19.16
C MET A 403 11.31 -9.61 19.29
N TYR A 404 11.80 -9.67 20.53
CA TYR A 404 13.13 -10.19 20.85
C TYR A 404 13.08 -11.23 21.97
N LEU A 405 13.92 -12.25 21.84
CA LEU A 405 14.22 -13.25 22.86
C LEU A 405 15.73 -13.41 23.00
N TRP A 406 16.24 -13.25 24.22
CA TRP A 406 17.58 -13.68 24.59
C TRP A 406 17.71 -14.06 26.06
N THR A 407 18.84 -14.65 26.42
CA THR A 407 19.27 -14.85 27.81
C THR A 407 20.66 -14.26 28.02
N TRP A 408 20.85 -13.56 29.14
CA TRP A 408 22.12 -12.97 29.58
C TRP A 408 22.26 -13.12 31.10
N ASP A 409 23.43 -13.53 31.61
CA ASP A 409 23.69 -13.70 33.04
C ASP A 409 22.62 -14.59 33.75
N GLY A 410 22.15 -15.60 33.02
CA GLY A 410 21.09 -16.53 33.42
C GLY A 410 19.66 -15.98 33.43
N ARG A 411 19.44 -14.74 32.98
CA ARG A 411 18.12 -14.06 32.94
C ARG A 411 17.59 -14.04 31.51
N MET A 412 16.34 -14.45 31.30
CA MET A 412 15.65 -14.29 30.01
C MET A 412 15.15 -12.85 29.85
N LEU A 413 15.24 -12.30 28.65
CA LEU A 413 14.67 -11.01 28.28
C LEU A 413 13.70 -11.21 27.11
N LEU A 414 12.49 -10.68 27.29
CA LEU A 414 11.45 -10.55 26.27
C LEU A 414 11.38 -9.07 25.88
N GLY A 415 11.66 -8.75 24.61
CA GLY A 415 11.75 -7.37 24.13
C GLY A 415 10.79 -7.07 22.99
N CYS A 416 10.49 -5.79 22.77
CA CYS A 416 9.74 -5.30 21.62
C CYS A 416 10.33 -3.96 21.16
N ASN A 417 10.72 -3.87 19.88
CA ASN A 417 11.01 -2.62 19.19
C ASN A 417 9.81 -2.26 18.31
N TYR A 418 9.31 -1.03 18.43
CA TYR A 418 8.09 -0.53 17.80
C TYR A 418 8.21 0.96 17.48
N ASN A 419 7.19 1.55 16.85
CA ASN A 419 7.13 3.00 16.60
C ASN A 419 6.00 3.65 17.41
N GLU A 420 6.27 4.78 18.07
CA GLU A 420 5.31 5.45 18.96
C GLU A 420 4.08 6.04 18.26
N ALA A 421 4.13 6.24 16.93
CA ALA A 421 2.96 6.66 16.16
C ALA A 421 1.92 5.53 15.99
N PHE A 422 2.34 4.27 16.12
CA PHE A 422 1.52 3.10 15.80
C PHE A 422 1.11 2.26 17.01
N TYR A 423 1.83 2.37 18.14
CA TYR A 423 1.52 1.65 19.37
C TYR A 423 1.75 2.53 20.59
N GLU A 424 0.79 2.53 21.51
CA GLU A 424 0.95 3.16 22.83
C GLU A 424 1.90 2.35 23.70
N ALA A 425 2.81 3.01 24.42
CA ALA A 425 3.79 2.33 25.27
C ALA A 425 3.15 1.40 26.31
N GLY A 426 2.06 1.85 26.94
CA GLY A 426 1.32 1.05 27.93
C GLY A 426 0.68 -0.22 27.35
N PHE A 427 0.32 -0.24 26.06
CA PHE A 427 -0.12 -1.46 25.38
C PHE A 427 1.05 -2.43 25.19
N VAL A 428 2.20 -1.94 24.70
CA VAL A 428 3.37 -2.80 24.47
C VAL A 428 3.91 -3.39 25.77
N GLU A 429 3.98 -2.60 26.84
CA GLU A 429 4.38 -3.05 28.18
C GLU A 429 3.41 -4.10 28.75
N ALA A 430 2.09 -3.88 28.61
CA ALA A 430 1.08 -4.85 29.02
C ALA A 430 1.19 -6.16 28.21
N PHE A 431 1.37 -6.07 26.89
CA PHE A 431 1.50 -7.23 26.00
C PHE A 431 2.77 -8.07 26.30
N LEU A 432 3.90 -7.44 26.65
CA LEU A 432 5.07 -8.17 27.14
C LEU A 432 4.77 -8.94 28.45
N GLY A 433 3.95 -8.36 29.33
CA GLY A 433 3.44 -9.02 30.53
C GLY A 433 2.54 -10.21 30.21
N GLU A 434 1.60 -10.05 29.28
CA GLU A 434 0.71 -11.13 28.83
C GLU A 434 1.48 -12.27 28.16
N TRP A 435 2.46 -11.96 27.30
CA TRP A 435 3.33 -12.97 26.67
C TRP A 435 4.09 -13.81 27.71
N ARG A 436 4.63 -13.17 28.77
CA ARG A 436 5.21 -13.87 29.93
C ARG A 436 4.18 -14.77 30.62
N ASP A 437 2.96 -14.28 30.84
CA ASP A 437 1.95 -15.00 31.62
C ASP A 437 1.37 -16.20 30.85
N VAL A 438 1.19 -16.08 29.52
CA VAL A 438 0.92 -17.21 28.63
C VAL A 438 2.07 -18.23 28.69
N LEU A 439 3.32 -17.78 28.53
CA LEU A 439 4.50 -18.67 28.60
C LEU A 439 4.58 -19.43 29.93
N GLY A 440 4.33 -18.76 31.06
CA GLY A 440 4.28 -19.40 32.38
C GLY A 440 3.15 -20.41 32.50
N ARG A 441 1.94 -20.04 32.06
CA ARG A 441 0.75 -20.88 32.12
C ARG A 441 0.90 -22.17 31.31
N GLU A 442 1.26 -22.08 30.03
CA GLU A 442 1.36 -23.24 29.13
C GLU A 442 2.52 -24.19 29.50
N LEU A 443 3.56 -23.66 30.17
CA LEU A 443 4.67 -24.45 30.71
C LEU A 443 4.43 -24.99 32.12
N GLU A 444 3.38 -24.57 32.81
CA GLU A 444 3.10 -24.83 34.24
C GLU A 444 4.21 -24.29 35.17
N VAL A 445 4.85 -23.18 34.77
CA VAL A 445 5.88 -22.49 35.56
C VAL A 445 5.25 -21.31 36.31
N VAL A 446 5.36 -21.32 37.64
CA VAL A 446 4.89 -20.21 38.48
C VAL A 446 5.84 -19.02 38.33
N ILE A 447 5.34 -17.95 37.70
CA ILE A 447 6.06 -16.69 37.54
C ILE A 447 5.52 -15.67 38.55
N PHE A 448 6.27 -15.43 39.63
CA PHE A 448 5.87 -14.47 40.66
C PHE A 448 6.04 -13.02 40.16
N VAL A 449 4.92 -12.30 40.05
CA VAL A 449 4.90 -10.87 39.71
C VAL A 449 4.91 -10.03 40.99
N PHE A 450 6.02 -9.34 41.27
CA PHE A 450 6.06 -8.35 42.34
C PHE A 450 5.37 -7.05 41.91
N ALA A 451 4.19 -6.78 42.44
CA ALA A 451 3.45 -5.56 42.18
C ALA A 451 3.99 -4.36 42.99
N GLY A 452 4.98 -3.67 42.42
CA GLY A 452 5.36 -2.29 42.79
C GLY A 452 6.43 -2.13 43.90
N ASN A 453 7.39 -1.24 43.62
CA ASN A 453 8.27 -0.49 44.54
C ASN A 453 8.49 -1.06 45.96
N ALA A 454 9.27 -2.14 46.08
CA ALA A 454 9.91 -2.54 47.34
C ALA A 454 11.38 -2.11 47.37
N SER A 455 11.86 -1.67 48.54
CA SER A 455 13.23 -1.16 48.70
C SER A 455 14.25 -2.29 48.81
N PRO A 456 15.57 -2.03 48.63
CA PRO A 456 16.59 -3.08 48.74
C PRO A 456 16.63 -3.81 50.10
N GLY A 457 16.10 -3.21 51.17
CA GLY A 457 16.09 -3.79 52.52
C GLY A 457 15.15 -4.98 52.67
N ASP A 458 14.07 -5.05 51.89
CA ASP A 458 13.01 -6.04 52.06
C ASP A 458 13.38 -7.43 51.52
N ARG A 459 14.50 -7.55 50.78
CA ARG A 459 14.97 -8.79 50.15
C ARG A 459 15.63 -9.80 51.11
N MET A 460 15.72 -9.50 52.41
CA MET A 460 16.53 -10.29 53.34
C MET A 460 15.78 -11.41 54.10
N LEU A 461 14.45 -11.51 53.97
CA LEU A 461 13.62 -12.33 54.87
C LEU A 461 13.24 -13.74 54.39
N PHE A 462 13.57 -14.13 53.15
CA PHE A 462 13.29 -15.48 52.63
C PHE A 462 14.57 -16.19 52.15
N ARG A 463 15.39 -16.64 53.11
CA ARG A 463 16.59 -17.46 52.86
C ARG A 463 16.54 -18.77 53.65
N ARG A 464 15.60 -19.64 53.26
CA ARG A 464 15.33 -21.06 53.58
C ARG A 464 13.92 -21.28 52.99
N ILE A 465 13.58 -22.37 52.31
CA ILE A 465 14.00 -23.76 52.48
C ILE A 465 14.53 -24.34 51.16
N ALA A 466 15.60 -25.14 51.26
CA ALA A 466 16.04 -26.07 50.21
C ALA A 466 16.04 -27.48 50.81
N ASN A 467 15.84 -28.50 49.97
CA ASN A 467 15.55 -29.92 50.26
C ASN A 467 14.16 -30.23 50.88
N PRO A 468 13.37 -31.12 50.24
CA PRO A 468 12.14 -31.69 50.77
C PRO A 468 12.34 -33.12 51.31
N GLU A 469 13.39 -33.36 52.12
CA GLU A 469 13.62 -34.65 52.79
C GLU A 469 14.16 -34.42 54.22
N GLU A 470 13.26 -34.09 55.16
CA GLU A 470 13.30 -34.45 56.61
C GLU A 470 12.21 -33.67 57.38
N LEU A 471 11.83 -34.19 58.57
CA LEU A 471 10.96 -33.59 59.61
C LEU A 471 9.42 -33.65 59.42
N ASP A 472 8.91 -34.87 59.54
CA ASP A 472 8.16 -35.38 60.71
C ASP A 472 7.32 -34.41 61.59
N ILE A 473 6.19 -34.93 62.10
CA ILE A 473 5.16 -34.20 62.84
C ILE A 473 5.28 -34.47 64.35
N GLU A 474 5.56 -33.44 65.17
CA GLU A 474 4.92 -33.17 66.48
C GLU A 474 5.64 -32.06 67.29
N SER A 475 4.91 -31.06 67.79
CA SER A 475 4.91 -30.65 69.23
C SER A 475 4.17 -29.34 69.55
N SER A 476 3.27 -29.38 70.54
CA SER A 476 2.69 -28.26 71.34
C SER A 476 2.00 -27.09 70.59
N GLN A 477 0.70 -26.79 70.70
CA GLN A 477 -0.27 -26.75 71.82
C GLN A 477 0.09 -25.87 73.04
N ARG A 478 -0.70 -24.79 73.20
CA ARG A 478 -1.16 -23.99 74.39
C ARG A 478 -1.35 -22.54 73.86
N ILE A 479 -2.45 -21.80 74.07
CA ILE A 479 -3.41 -21.74 75.19
C ILE A 479 -4.85 -21.54 74.66
N CYS A 480 -5.83 -22.07 75.40
CA CYS A 480 -7.29 -21.84 75.33
C CYS A 480 -7.79 -21.78 76.80
N PRO A 481 -9.07 -21.52 77.19
CA PRO A 481 -10.33 -21.31 76.44
C PRO A 481 -11.15 -20.11 77.06
N PRO A 482 -12.51 -20.05 77.25
CA PRO A 482 -13.64 -20.86 76.74
C PRO A 482 -14.97 -20.15 76.34
N VAL A 483 -15.84 -20.89 75.59
CA VAL A 483 -17.33 -20.98 75.71
C VAL A 483 -18.17 -19.74 75.32
N THR A 484 -19.24 -19.75 74.48
CA THR A 484 -20.06 -20.74 73.71
C THR A 484 -20.97 -19.95 72.73
N SER A 485 -21.72 -20.47 71.74
CA SER A 485 -21.91 -21.81 71.10
C SER A 485 -22.83 -21.65 69.89
N LEU A 486 -22.64 -22.46 68.83
CA LEU A 486 -23.64 -23.27 68.05
C LEU A 486 -23.01 -23.69 66.70
N PRO A 487 -23.48 -24.75 66.01
CA PRO A 487 -22.55 -25.78 65.51
C PRO A 487 -22.51 -25.99 63.98
N GLY A 488 -21.40 -26.57 63.49
CA GLY A 488 -21.35 -27.23 62.18
C GLY A 488 -20.00 -27.15 61.44
N LEU A 489 -19.16 -28.20 61.60
CA LEU A 489 -18.09 -28.73 60.72
C LEU A 489 -17.67 -27.95 59.44
N GLN A 490 -16.40 -27.88 59.02
CA GLN A 490 -15.08 -28.22 59.59
C GLN A 490 -13.98 -27.57 58.70
N TRP A 491 -12.72 -27.48 59.17
CA TRP A 491 -11.62 -26.84 58.42
C TRP A 491 -10.91 -27.78 57.42
N ALA A 492 -10.59 -27.26 56.23
CA ALA A 492 -9.41 -27.64 55.43
C ALA A 492 -9.11 -26.54 54.39
N GLU A 493 -7.85 -26.07 54.32
CA GLU A 493 -7.35 -25.22 53.23
C GLU A 493 -6.72 -26.07 52.11
N ALA A 494 -6.50 -25.42 50.96
CA ALA A 494 -5.76 -25.90 49.77
C ALA A 494 -6.40 -27.02 48.93
N GLN A 495 -7.11 -26.63 47.87
CA GLN A 495 -6.64 -26.91 46.49
C GLN A 495 -7.42 -26.09 45.45
N LEU A 496 -6.67 -25.41 44.57
CA LEU A 496 -7.13 -24.91 43.28
C LEU A 496 -6.97 -26.03 42.26
N LEU A 497 -8.01 -26.31 41.45
CA LEU A 497 -7.97 -26.67 40.01
C LEU A 497 -9.37 -27.07 39.52
N TYR A 498 -9.79 -26.46 38.38
CA TYR A 498 -10.88 -26.81 37.44
C TYR A 498 -12.27 -27.29 37.91
N GLY A 499 -13.33 -26.79 37.24
CA GLY A 499 -14.58 -27.55 37.13
C GLY A 499 -15.85 -26.75 36.82
N VAL A 500 -16.11 -26.51 35.53
CA VAL A 500 -17.37 -26.01 34.94
C VAL A 500 -18.65 -26.65 35.55
N GLY A 501 -19.68 -25.85 35.87
CA GLY A 501 -20.98 -26.38 36.30
C GLY A 501 -22.13 -25.36 36.37
N VAL A 502 -22.98 -25.32 35.34
CA VAL A 502 -24.17 -24.44 35.23
C VAL A 502 -25.27 -24.80 36.23
N VAL A 503 -25.86 -23.81 36.92
CA VAL A 503 -27.27 -23.85 37.35
C VAL A 503 -27.95 -22.49 37.12
N ARG A 504 -29.08 -22.50 36.42
CA ARG A 504 -30.07 -21.41 36.36
C ARG A 504 -31.04 -21.55 37.53
N ASP A 505 -31.41 -20.47 38.23
CA ASP A 505 -32.80 -20.00 38.26
C ASP A 505 -33.05 -18.69 39.05
N ARG A 506 -33.95 -17.88 38.47
CA ARG A 506 -34.96 -16.96 39.06
C ARG A 506 -34.76 -16.33 40.46
N VAL A 507 -34.71 -14.99 40.48
CA VAL A 507 -35.42 -14.17 41.50
C VAL A 507 -36.16 -13.03 40.79
N ALA A 508 -37.31 -12.60 41.34
CA ALA A 508 -38.32 -11.80 40.65
C ALA A 508 -38.18 -10.27 40.78
N PHE A 509 -38.91 -9.55 39.92
CA PHE A 509 -39.16 -8.10 40.03
C PHE A 509 -39.79 -7.72 41.40
N GLY A 510 -39.33 -6.64 42.02
CA GLY A 510 -40.19 -5.86 42.93
C GLY A 510 -39.75 -5.62 44.39
N GLN A 511 -38.46 -5.71 44.75
CA GLN A 511 -37.99 -5.25 46.08
C GLN A 511 -36.80 -4.28 46.01
N GLN A 512 -36.76 -3.33 46.94
CA GLN A 512 -35.67 -2.36 47.08
C GLN A 512 -34.41 -3.04 47.63
N ALA A 513 -33.33 -3.07 46.84
CA ALA A 513 -31.99 -3.38 47.34
C ALA A 513 -31.27 -2.10 47.77
N ARG A 514 -30.78 -2.07 49.01
CA ARG A 514 -29.91 -1.01 49.53
C ARG A 514 -28.47 -1.51 49.51
N TRP A 515 -27.57 -0.72 48.93
CA TRP A 515 -26.13 -1.03 48.87
C TRP A 515 -25.33 0.04 49.61
N ARG A 516 -24.22 -0.38 50.22
CA ARG A 516 -23.28 0.50 50.91
C ARG A 516 -21.89 0.31 50.31
N ILE A 517 -21.40 1.33 49.62
CA ILE A 517 -20.05 1.37 49.03
C ILE A 517 -19.40 2.66 49.53
N GLY A 518 -18.17 2.58 50.04
CA GLY A 518 -17.41 3.77 50.49
C GLY A 518 -18.10 4.61 51.58
N GLY A 519 -18.99 4.02 52.38
CA GLY A 519 -19.68 4.70 53.49
C GLY A 519 -21.07 5.28 53.17
N LEU A 520 -21.41 5.52 51.91
CA LEU A 520 -22.71 6.09 51.48
C LEU A 520 -23.75 5.01 51.15
N MET A 521 -25.03 5.35 51.33
CA MET A 521 -26.20 4.51 51.00
C MET A 521 -27.09 5.19 49.96
N VAL A 522 -27.51 4.43 48.94
CA VAL A 522 -28.39 4.93 47.86
C VAL A 522 -29.53 3.94 47.61
N THR A 523 -30.72 4.45 47.30
CA THR A 523 -31.93 3.67 46.98
C THR A 523 -32.67 4.32 45.81
N PHE A 524 -33.25 3.56 44.88
CA PHE A 524 -33.97 4.09 43.71
C PHE A 524 -35.37 3.48 43.53
N GLN A 525 -36.29 4.25 42.94
CA GLN A 525 -37.66 3.85 42.59
C GLN A 525 -38.13 4.62 41.34
N LYS A 526 -39.05 4.07 40.54
CA LYS A 526 -39.45 4.56 39.19
C LYS A 526 -40.90 5.04 39.15
N GLN A 527 -41.19 6.12 38.40
CA GLN A 527 -42.54 6.57 38.02
C GLN A 527 -42.61 7.08 36.56
N SER A 528 -43.80 7.42 36.06
CA SER A 528 -44.17 7.36 34.63
C SER A 528 -45.14 8.45 34.13
N GLY A 529 -44.79 9.14 33.02
CA GLY A 529 -45.60 9.63 31.88
C GLY A 529 -46.86 10.52 32.04
N VAL A 530 -47.16 11.37 31.03
CA VAL A 530 -48.51 11.82 30.54
C VAL A 530 -48.37 12.75 29.27
N ARG A 531 -49.48 13.03 28.55
CA ARG A 531 -49.63 13.63 27.18
C ARG A 531 -50.10 15.12 27.14
N ALA A 532 -50.14 15.71 25.91
CA ALA A 532 -51.02 16.79 25.35
C ALA A 532 -50.25 18.06 24.85
N ALA A 533 -50.68 18.89 23.87
CA ALA A 533 -51.68 18.85 22.77
C ALA A 533 -51.37 19.96 21.68
N LEU A 534 -52.27 20.20 20.71
CA LEU A 534 -52.14 20.94 19.43
C LEU A 534 -52.16 22.50 19.47
N GLY A 535 -51.73 23.15 18.37
CA GLY A 535 -51.94 24.58 18.03
C GLY A 535 -51.53 24.93 16.56
N ASP A 536 -52.18 25.92 15.93
CA ASP A 536 -52.32 26.05 14.45
C ASP A 536 -51.69 27.30 13.76
N THR A 537 -51.02 27.09 12.61
CA THR A 537 -50.94 27.98 11.40
C THR A 537 -50.12 29.32 11.46
N PRO A 538 -49.93 30.10 10.35
CA PRO A 538 -48.82 29.92 9.38
C PRO A 538 -48.10 31.22 8.89
N LEU A 539 -46.96 31.15 8.14
CA LEU A 539 -46.59 32.13 7.06
C LEU A 539 -45.30 31.81 6.25
N ALA A 540 -45.24 32.36 5.02
CA ALA A 540 -44.23 32.31 3.94
C ALA A 540 -42.76 32.61 4.34
N SER A 541 -41.64 32.09 3.78
CA SER A 541 -41.20 31.50 2.47
C SER A 541 -40.29 32.43 1.63
N ASN A 542 -39.04 32.02 1.33
CA ASN A 542 -38.31 32.26 0.05
C ASN A 542 -36.85 31.75 0.06
N HIS A 543 -36.55 30.63 -0.62
CA HIS A 543 -35.21 30.31 -1.17
C HIS A 543 -35.34 29.33 -2.36
N GLN A 544 -34.56 29.53 -3.42
CA GLN A 544 -34.55 28.67 -4.63
C GLN A 544 -33.42 27.62 -4.57
N CYS A 545 -33.71 26.40 -5.03
CA CYS A 545 -32.76 25.28 -5.05
C CYS A 545 -31.79 25.34 -6.25
N LEU A 546 -30.51 24.98 -6.03
CA LEU A 546 -29.45 24.94 -7.05
C LEU A 546 -29.60 23.82 -8.11
N TYR A 547 -30.59 22.93 -7.95
CA TYR A 547 -31.05 21.98 -8.96
C TYR A 547 -32.58 22.13 -9.18
N GLY A 548 -32.98 22.46 -10.41
CA GLY A 548 -34.37 22.42 -10.92
C GLY A 548 -34.33 21.96 -12.38
N ASN A 549 -35.33 21.27 -12.94
CA ASN A 549 -36.78 21.52 -12.82
C ASN A 549 -37.60 20.23 -12.53
N ARG A 550 -38.93 20.36 -12.33
CA ARG A 550 -39.84 19.38 -11.71
C ARG A 550 -40.23 18.12 -12.52
N SER A 551 -39.74 17.91 -13.75
CA SER A 551 -40.43 17.04 -14.73
C SER A 551 -39.92 15.60 -14.91
N LEU A 552 -38.77 15.20 -14.34
CA LEU A 552 -38.19 13.86 -14.57
C LEU A 552 -38.11 13.02 -13.28
N GLY A 553 -38.99 12.01 -13.20
CA GLY A 553 -39.37 11.27 -11.99
C GLY A 553 -38.39 10.23 -11.43
N LEU A 554 -37.08 10.40 -11.62
CA LEU A 554 -36.04 9.53 -11.04
C LEU A 554 -35.40 10.10 -9.76
N TYR A 555 -35.86 11.26 -9.30
CA TYR A 555 -35.35 11.93 -8.11
C TYR A 555 -36.48 12.23 -7.11
N GLY A 556 -36.46 11.52 -5.98
CA GLY A 556 -37.50 11.56 -4.96
C GLY A 556 -37.72 12.94 -4.32
N LYS A 557 -38.93 13.13 -3.79
CA LYS A 557 -39.42 14.39 -3.18
C LYS A 557 -38.46 14.98 -2.14
N VAL A 558 -38.16 16.27 -2.29
CA VAL A 558 -37.53 17.09 -1.24
C VAL A 558 -38.58 17.50 -0.22
N VAL A 559 -38.27 17.34 1.08
CA VAL A 559 -39.01 17.95 2.20
C VAL A 559 -38.21 19.17 2.66
N PRO A 560 -38.83 20.36 2.84
CA PRO A 560 -38.10 21.55 3.24
C PRO A 560 -37.72 21.50 4.73
N ILE A 561 -36.48 21.91 5.03
CA ILE A 561 -36.04 22.28 6.38
C ILE A 561 -36.36 23.76 6.58
N THR A 562 -37.03 24.11 7.67
CA THR A 562 -37.19 25.50 8.12
C THR A 562 -36.45 25.69 9.43
N ASP A 563 -35.57 26.68 9.45
CA ASP A 563 -34.69 26.98 10.58
C ASP A 563 -35.34 28.03 11.50
N THR A 564 -35.42 27.74 12.79
CA THR A 564 -35.58 28.75 13.85
C THR A 564 -34.82 28.27 15.08
N SER A 565 -33.52 28.48 15.08
CA SER A 565 -32.73 28.50 16.30
C SER A 565 -32.99 29.80 17.06
N SER A 566 -33.54 29.71 18.28
CA SER A 566 -33.13 30.47 19.47
C SER A 566 -34.17 30.37 20.60
N GLU A 567 -33.86 29.54 21.59
CA GLU A 567 -33.65 30.12 22.92
C GLU A 567 -32.63 29.30 23.72
N ALA A 568 -31.78 30.05 24.41
CA ALA A 568 -30.47 29.70 24.92
C ALA A 568 -30.41 28.57 25.96
N LEU A 569 -29.27 27.87 25.94
CA LEU A 569 -28.48 27.48 27.12
C LEU A 569 -29.21 26.73 28.26
N ASN A 570 -29.04 25.40 28.30
CA ASN A 570 -28.28 24.81 29.40
C ASN A 570 -27.80 23.36 29.16
N ALA A 571 -26.55 23.14 29.59
CA ALA A 571 -25.95 21.87 30.03
C ALA A 571 -26.02 20.61 29.13
N GLY A 572 -24.82 20.14 28.77
CA GLY A 572 -24.35 18.86 29.31
C GLY A 572 -24.45 17.62 28.40
N ASN A 573 -23.28 17.10 28.05
CA ASN A 573 -23.06 15.75 27.52
C ASN A 573 -23.94 14.68 28.17
N HIS A 574 -24.49 13.77 27.36
CA HIS A 574 -24.27 12.31 27.45
C HIS A 574 -25.27 11.57 26.56
N PHE A 575 -24.80 10.92 25.49
CA PHE A 575 -25.41 9.68 25.00
C PHE A 575 -24.33 8.67 24.66
N ALA A 576 -24.04 7.82 25.64
CA ALA A 576 -23.21 6.64 25.45
C ALA A 576 -23.98 5.59 24.63
N PHE A 577 -23.27 4.91 23.74
CA PHE A 577 -23.73 3.62 23.21
C PHE A 577 -23.66 2.57 24.34
N SER A 578 -24.77 1.89 24.60
CA SER A 578 -24.74 0.48 25.04
C SER A 578 -25.51 -0.31 23.98
N ALA A 579 -24.81 -1.04 23.12
CA ALA A 579 -24.41 -2.43 23.39
C ALA A 579 -25.65 -3.33 23.56
N VAL A 580 -25.96 -4.08 22.50
CA VAL A 580 -26.80 -5.28 22.57
C VAL A 580 -25.89 -6.44 22.24
N SER A 581 -25.63 -7.28 23.24
CA SER A 581 -24.91 -8.53 23.08
C SER A 581 -25.71 -9.51 22.22
N SER A 582 -25.00 -10.35 21.46
CA SER A 582 -25.56 -11.49 20.77
C SER A 582 -26.15 -12.50 21.73
N ASP A 583 -27.43 -12.85 21.56
CA ASP A 583 -27.93 -14.16 21.94
C ASP A 583 -29.10 -14.57 21.03
N HIS A 584 -29.25 -15.87 20.78
CA HIS A 584 -30.10 -16.38 19.70
C HIS A 584 -31.60 -16.16 19.92
N HIS A 585 -32.21 -15.29 19.11
CA HIS A 585 -33.67 -15.24 18.93
C HIS A 585 -34.10 -15.10 17.45
N PRO A 586 -35.32 -15.54 17.10
CA PRO A 586 -35.67 -15.92 15.73
C PRO A 586 -35.98 -14.72 14.82
N LEU A 587 -35.71 -14.92 13.52
CA LEU A 587 -36.26 -14.21 12.35
C LEU A 587 -36.87 -12.82 12.66
N ASN A 588 -36.03 -11.77 12.67
CA ASN A 588 -36.51 -10.38 12.72
C ASN A 588 -37.46 -10.12 11.51
N PRO A 589 -38.77 -9.84 11.73
CA PRO A 589 -39.76 -9.89 10.65
C PRO A 589 -39.60 -8.85 9.55
N LEU A 590 -38.73 -7.84 9.70
CA LEU A 590 -38.67 -6.68 8.80
C LEU A 590 -37.77 -6.85 7.57
N ARG A 591 -36.86 -7.85 7.55
CA ARG A 591 -35.91 -8.03 6.44
C ARG A 591 -36.43 -8.88 5.27
N ALA A 592 -37.38 -9.81 5.46
CA ALA A 592 -37.92 -10.62 4.37
C ALA A 592 -39.02 -9.89 3.56
N CYS A 593 -39.22 -10.26 2.29
CA CYS A 593 -40.46 -9.96 1.54
C CYS A 593 -41.60 -10.88 2.02
N ASP A 594 -42.86 -10.51 1.78
CA ASP A 594 -44.02 -11.20 2.39
C ASP A 594 -44.10 -12.69 2.05
N SER A 595 -43.91 -13.07 0.78
CA SER A 595 -43.82 -14.49 0.39
C SER A 595 -42.72 -15.27 1.12
N CYS A 596 -41.53 -14.69 1.35
CA CYS A 596 -40.47 -15.34 2.12
C CYS A 596 -40.71 -15.31 3.64
N ARG A 597 -41.43 -14.29 4.13
CA ARG A 597 -41.88 -14.12 5.51
C ARG A 597 -42.89 -15.22 5.88
N HIS A 598 -43.83 -15.49 4.98
CA HIS A 598 -44.82 -16.57 5.06
C HIS A 598 -44.14 -17.96 5.11
N ASP A 599 -43.21 -18.20 4.18
CA ASP A 599 -42.45 -19.46 4.08
C ASP A 599 -41.34 -19.63 5.15
N LYS A 600 -41.13 -18.62 6.02
CA LYS A 600 -40.02 -18.55 7.01
C LYS A 600 -38.62 -18.72 6.41
N LYS A 601 -38.40 -18.21 5.19
CA LYS A 601 -37.12 -18.30 4.46
C LYS A 601 -36.29 -17.01 4.54
N ARG A 602 -34.97 -17.16 4.48
CA ARG A 602 -34.02 -16.02 4.43
C ARG A 602 -34.19 -15.27 3.12
N CYS A 603 -34.30 -13.95 3.21
CA CYS A 603 -34.42 -13.00 2.11
C CYS A 603 -33.73 -11.71 2.57
N ASP A 604 -32.81 -11.18 1.76
CA ASP A 604 -31.95 -10.03 2.11
C ASP A 604 -32.41 -8.71 1.45
N LYS A 605 -33.36 -8.77 0.51
CA LYS A 605 -33.85 -7.64 -0.31
C LYS A 605 -32.78 -6.98 -1.21
N VAL A 606 -31.61 -7.60 -1.37
CA VAL A 606 -30.53 -7.12 -2.25
C VAL A 606 -30.37 -8.04 -3.46
N GLN A 607 -30.42 -9.37 -3.29
CA GLN A 607 -30.43 -10.33 -4.39
C GLN A 607 -31.37 -11.52 -4.15
N PRO A 608 -31.88 -12.17 -5.21
CA PRO A 608 -32.83 -13.27 -5.15
C PRO A 608 -32.18 -14.63 -4.75
N ASN A 609 -31.51 -14.63 -3.60
CA ASN A 609 -30.73 -15.75 -3.05
C ASN A 609 -31.56 -16.94 -2.52
N CYS A 610 -32.90 -16.89 -2.61
CA CYS A 610 -33.77 -17.98 -2.19
C CYS A 610 -34.32 -18.74 -3.41
N THR A 611 -34.34 -20.07 -3.34
CA THR A 611 -34.76 -20.97 -4.44
C THR A 611 -36.18 -20.73 -4.99
N ARG A 612 -37.04 -19.99 -4.28
CA ARG A 612 -38.34 -19.54 -4.80
C ARG A 612 -38.17 -18.32 -5.71
N CYS A 613 -37.45 -17.28 -5.28
CA CYS A 613 -37.14 -16.11 -6.10
C CYS A 613 -36.25 -16.47 -7.32
N THR A 614 -35.26 -17.34 -7.15
CA THR A 614 -34.43 -17.82 -8.28
C THR A 614 -35.26 -18.60 -9.32
N ARG A 615 -36.35 -19.27 -8.92
CA ARG A 615 -37.30 -19.92 -9.85
C ARG A 615 -38.21 -18.96 -10.59
N TYR A 616 -38.57 -17.81 -10.00
CA TYR A 616 -39.32 -16.75 -10.69
C TYR A 616 -38.47 -16.04 -11.78
N LEU A 617 -37.15 -16.15 -11.69
CA LEU A 617 -36.19 -15.58 -12.64
C LEU A 617 -35.66 -16.58 -13.68
N GLN A 618 -36.16 -17.82 -13.66
CA GLN A 618 -35.86 -18.80 -14.71
C GLN A 618 -36.78 -18.56 -15.93
N PRO A 619 -36.27 -18.69 -17.17
CA PRO A 619 -37.11 -18.58 -18.36
C PRO A 619 -38.22 -19.64 -18.35
N ILE A 620 -39.48 -19.21 -18.38
CA ILE A 620 -40.62 -20.13 -18.52
C ILE A 620 -40.61 -20.67 -19.97
N PRO A 621 -40.65 -22.00 -20.19
CA PRO A 621 -40.79 -22.56 -21.54
C PRO A 621 -42.06 -22.01 -22.22
N SER A 622 -41.94 -21.68 -23.50
CA SER A 622 -42.97 -21.02 -24.31
C SER A 622 -44.35 -21.71 -24.30
N SER A 623 -44.41 -23.00 -23.98
CA SER A 623 -45.64 -23.79 -23.84
C SER A 623 -46.52 -23.47 -22.63
N LYS A 624 -46.03 -22.74 -21.61
CA LYS A 624 -46.82 -22.37 -20.41
C LYS A 624 -47.38 -20.94 -20.40
N ARG A 625 -47.20 -20.19 -21.50
CA ARG A 625 -47.51 -18.75 -21.59
C ARG A 625 -49.01 -18.40 -21.45
N LEU A 626 -49.92 -19.38 -21.59
CA LEU A 626 -51.38 -19.15 -21.65
C LEU A 626 -52.13 -19.25 -20.30
N LEU A 627 -51.50 -19.73 -19.22
CA LEU A 627 -52.18 -19.99 -17.94
C LEU A 627 -52.18 -18.82 -16.94
N ILE A 628 -51.50 -17.71 -17.25
CA ILE A 628 -51.34 -16.56 -16.33
C ILE A 628 -52.31 -15.40 -16.65
N LEU A 629 -53.11 -15.50 -17.73
CA LEU A 629 -54.04 -14.45 -18.15
C LEU A 629 -55.46 -14.56 -17.57
N ASN A 630 -55.83 -15.68 -16.96
CA ASN A 630 -57.17 -15.88 -16.38
C ASN A 630 -57.09 -15.83 -14.85
N GLY A 631 -57.51 -14.70 -14.28
CA GLY A 631 -57.25 -14.35 -12.89
C GLY A 631 -57.90 -15.29 -11.85
N THR A 632 -57.08 -15.70 -10.88
CA THR A 632 -57.50 -16.15 -9.54
C THR A 632 -56.64 -15.44 -8.49
N SER A 633 -57.22 -15.13 -7.34
CA SER A 633 -56.74 -14.08 -6.43
C SER A 633 -55.95 -14.56 -5.22
N LEU A 634 -55.03 -13.71 -4.77
CA LEU A 634 -54.34 -13.66 -3.45
C LEU A 634 -53.23 -14.69 -3.15
N GLY A 635 -52.08 -14.16 -2.71
CA GLY A 635 -50.93 -14.94 -2.21
C GLY A 635 -49.60 -14.17 -2.12
N ASP A 636 -49.58 -13.07 -1.36
CA ASP A 636 -48.39 -12.29 -0.91
C ASP A 636 -47.48 -11.64 -1.98
N ILE A 637 -47.63 -10.32 -2.13
CA ILE A 637 -46.92 -9.41 -3.05
C ILE A 637 -45.45 -9.21 -2.62
N CYS A 638 -44.57 -8.88 -3.56
CA CYS A 638 -43.14 -8.67 -3.31
C CYS A 638 -42.75 -7.18 -3.44
N VAL A 639 -41.91 -6.68 -2.54
CA VAL A 639 -41.49 -5.25 -2.45
C VAL A 639 -40.69 -4.76 -3.68
N TYR A 640 -40.38 -5.63 -4.64
CA TYR A 640 -39.71 -5.27 -5.89
C TYR A 640 -40.65 -4.77 -6.99
N ASP A 641 -41.97 -4.92 -6.84
CA ASP A 641 -42.95 -4.48 -7.85
C ASP A 641 -43.11 -2.94 -7.89
N ASP A 642 -42.60 -2.21 -6.90
CA ASP A 642 -42.64 -0.73 -6.81
C ASP A 642 -41.55 -0.02 -7.63
N LEU A 643 -40.65 -0.76 -8.32
CA LEU A 643 -39.67 -0.18 -9.24
C LEU A 643 -40.20 -0.20 -10.69
N PRO A 644 -40.51 0.96 -11.31
CA PRO A 644 -40.96 1.02 -12.70
C PRO A 644 -39.77 0.80 -13.66
N GLY A 645 -39.37 -0.47 -13.83
CA GLY A 645 -38.21 -0.86 -14.65
C GLY A 645 -38.00 -2.37 -14.80
N LEU A 646 -39.07 -3.17 -14.68
CA LEU A 646 -39.00 -4.64 -14.57
C LEU A 646 -38.85 -5.41 -15.91
N GLU A 647 -38.57 -4.71 -17.01
CA GLU A 647 -38.14 -5.33 -18.28
C GLU A 647 -36.60 -5.43 -18.37
N LEU A 648 -35.86 -4.37 -18.01
CA LEU A 648 -34.38 -4.36 -18.00
C LEU A 648 -33.74 -5.35 -17.01
N LEU A 649 -34.49 -5.85 -16.02
CA LEU A 649 -34.02 -6.85 -15.06
C LEU A 649 -34.10 -8.30 -15.58
N ARG A 650 -34.50 -8.51 -16.85
CA ARG A 650 -34.73 -9.85 -17.43
C ARG A 650 -33.60 -10.35 -18.34
N THR A 651 -32.57 -9.56 -18.58
CA THR A 651 -31.44 -9.83 -19.50
C THR A 651 -30.18 -10.25 -18.72
N PRO A 652 -29.88 -11.57 -18.59
CA PRO A 652 -28.74 -12.05 -17.80
C PRO A 652 -27.44 -12.00 -18.62
N HIS A 653 -26.91 -10.80 -18.88
CA HIS A 653 -25.71 -10.61 -19.72
C HIS A 653 -24.56 -9.91 -18.97
N ALA A 654 -23.33 -10.16 -19.42
CA ALA A 654 -22.01 -9.69 -18.93
C ALA A 654 -21.24 -10.56 -17.91
N PHE A 655 -21.82 -10.96 -16.76
CA PHE A 655 -21.06 -11.67 -15.71
C PHE A 655 -20.77 -13.16 -15.97
N SER A 656 -20.92 -13.61 -17.24
CA SER A 656 -20.62 -14.98 -17.67
C SER A 656 -19.29 -15.10 -18.45
N VAL A 657 -18.39 -14.11 -18.35
CA VAL A 657 -16.97 -14.36 -18.61
C VAL A 657 -16.39 -15.04 -17.38
N THR A 658 -15.98 -16.31 -17.52
CA THR A 658 -15.36 -17.11 -16.46
C THR A 658 -13.96 -16.58 -16.11
N LEU A 659 -13.91 -15.46 -15.38
CA LEU A 659 -12.72 -15.01 -14.69
C LEU A 659 -12.45 -16.00 -13.55
N ASN A 660 -11.61 -16.99 -13.83
CA ASN A 660 -11.17 -18.01 -12.89
C ASN A 660 -10.19 -17.41 -11.86
N THR A 661 -10.66 -16.46 -11.05
CA THR A 661 -9.94 -15.90 -9.91
C THR A 661 -10.11 -16.81 -8.70
N LYS A 662 -9.57 -18.03 -8.81
CA LYS A 662 -9.23 -18.84 -7.63
C LYS A 662 -7.97 -18.27 -7.00
N SER A 663 -8.16 -17.17 -6.27
CA SER A 663 -7.17 -16.60 -5.39
C SER A 663 -7.89 -16.11 -4.14
N PRO A 664 -7.34 -16.33 -2.94
CA PRO A 664 -8.03 -16.07 -1.69
C PRO A 664 -8.24 -14.58 -1.44
N THR A 665 -9.40 -14.24 -0.87
CA THR A 665 -9.91 -12.87 -0.84
C THR A 665 -9.41 -12.09 0.37
N TYR A 666 -8.31 -11.34 0.20
CA TYR A 666 -8.18 -10.07 0.91
C TYR A 666 -9.41 -9.21 0.57
N ARG A 667 -10.16 -8.76 1.58
CA ARG A 667 -11.24 -7.78 1.43
C ARG A 667 -10.74 -6.44 1.96
N PRO A 668 -10.34 -5.49 1.09
CA PRO A 668 -9.99 -4.16 1.54
C PRO A 668 -11.16 -3.53 2.32
N ARG A 669 -10.86 -2.77 3.38
CA ARG A 669 -11.88 -1.92 4.00
C ARG A 669 -12.24 -0.82 3.02
N TYR A 670 -13.45 -0.91 2.49
CA TYR A 670 -14.04 0.11 1.64
C TYR A 670 -14.79 1.13 2.49
N PRO A 671 -14.90 2.40 2.04
CA PRO A 671 -15.61 3.44 2.77
C PRO A 671 -17.16 3.28 2.71
N VAL A 672 -17.65 2.18 2.13
CA VAL A 672 -19.06 1.82 1.93
C VAL A 672 -19.24 0.30 2.03
N GLU A 673 -20.49 -0.16 2.15
CA GLU A 673 -20.81 -1.59 2.29
C GLU A 673 -20.30 -2.43 1.10
N TYR A 674 -19.51 -3.46 1.42
CA TYR A 674 -18.85 -4.34 0.45
C TYR A 674 -19.84 -5.00 -0.51
N HIS A 675 -19.52 -5.01 -1.80
CA HIS A 675 -20.16 -5.87 -2.80
C HIS A 675 -19.10 -6.63 -3.60
N ASP A 676 -19.44 -7.83 -4.09
CA ASP A 676 -18.48 -8.77 -4.71
C ASP A 676 -17.79 -8.23 -5.97
N HIS A 677 -18.39 -7.25 -6.66
CA HIS A 677 -17.81 -6.63 -7.85
C HIS A 677 -16.75 -5.56 -7.57
N PHE A 678 -16.58 -5.11 -6.32
CA PHE A 678 -15.65 -4.01 -5.99
C PHE A 678 -14.18 -4.31 -6.35
N PRO A 679 -13.59 -5.49 -6.04
CA PRO A 679 -12.18 -5.76 -6.36
C PRO A 679 -11.93 -5.79 -7.87
N ALA A 680 -12.88 -6.36 -8.63
CA ALA A 680 -12.79 -6.45 -10.08
C ALA A 680 -12.87 -5.05 -10.74
N LEU A 681 -13.78 -4.20 -10.29
CA LEU A 681 -13.91 -2.83 -10.80
C LEU A 681 -12.74 -1.92 -10.40
N LEU A 682 -12.21 -2.03 -9.18
CA LEU A 682 -11.00 -1.29 -8.79
C LEU A 682 -9.78 -1.71 -9.61
N ARG A 683 -9.58 -3.02 -9.77
CA ARG A 683 -8.54 -3.56 -10.63
C ARG A 683 -8.72 -3.10 -12.07
N PHE A 684 -9.95 -3.11 -12.61
CA PHE A 684 -10.23 -2.64 -13.96
C PHE A 684 -9.96 -1.14 -14.12
N PHE A 685 -10.36 -0.30 -13.16
CA PHE A 685 -10.03 1.13 -13.13
C PHE A 685 -8.50 1.34 -13.17
N GLN A 686 -7.76 0.55 -12.39
CA GLN A 686 -6.31 0.54 -12.37
C GLN A 686 -5.70 0.07 -13.70
N ASP A 687 -6.13 -1.09 -14.20
CA ASP A 687 -5.67 -1.68 -15.47
C ASP A 687 -5.99 -0.77 -16.67
N LYS A 688 -7.09 0.00 -16.66
CA LYS A 688 -7.42 0.98 -17.71
C LYS A 688 -6.68 2.29 -17.58
N MET A 689 -6.46 2.84 -16.38
CA MET A 689 -5.79 4.13 -16.22
C MET A 689 -4.25 4.06 -16.22
N GLY A 690 -3.64 2.87 -16.26
CA GLY A 690 -2.18 2.68 -16.44
C GLY A 690 -1.43 2.16 -15.21
N LEU A 691 -2.15 1.52 -14.29
CA LEU A 691 -1.79 1.55 -12.86
C LEU A 691 -1.23 0.23 -12.30
N LEU A 692 -1.00 -0.79 -13.13
CA LEU A 692 -0.46 -2.09 -12.69
C LEU A 692 0.75 -2.56 -13.53
N SER A 693 0.60 -2.82 -14.84
CA SER A 693 1.58 -3.64 -15.59
C SER A 693 2.83 -2.95 -16.16
N TYR A 694 2.95 -1.61 -16.13
CA TYR A 694 4.04 -0.89 -16.82
C TYR A 694 4.76 0.13 -15.93
N LYS A 695 6.05 0.40 -16.23
CA LYS A 695 6.84 1.49 -15.63
C LYS A 695 6.34 2.82 -16.16
N VAL A 696 5.75 3.62 -15.29
CA VAL A 696 5.20 4.95 -15.60
C VAL A 696 6.13 6.03 -15.04
N ASP A 697 6.33 7.11 -15.80
CA ASP A 697 7.11 8.27 -15.38
C ASP A 697 6.42 8.98 -14.19
N ARG A 698 7.20 9.22 -13.11
CA ARG A 698 6.71 9.79 -11.84
C ARG A 698 6.07 11.18 -11.99
N SER A 699 6.33 11.89 -13.08
CA SER A 699 5.80 13.23 -13.38
C SER A 699 4.44 13.24 -14.10
N THR A 700 3.80 12.08 -14.28
CA THR A 700 2.58 11.93 -15.08
C THR A 700 1.32 11.74 -14.24
N LEU A 701 0.16 12.10 -14.81
CA LEU A 701 -1.16 11.87 -14.20
C LEU A 701 -1.37 10.40 -13.82
N ALA A 702 -0.89 9.46 -14.63
CA ALA A 702 -0.99 8.03 -14.35
C ALA A 702 -0.32 7.66 -13.02
N THR A 703 0.81 8.26 -12.62
CA THR A 703 1.38 8.02 -11.28
C THR A 703 0.47 8.55 -10.17
N PHE A 704 -0.08 9.76 -10.32
CA PHE A 704 -1.03 10.33 -9.34
C PHE A 704 -2.31 9.49 -9.20
N MET A 705 -2.84 8.98 -10.31
CA MET A 705 -4.00 8.08 -10.30
C MET A 705 -3.68 6.74 -9.61
N ARG A 706 -2.40 6.32 -9.62
CA ARG A 706 -1.88 5.07 -9.03
C ARG A 706 -1.84 5.09 -7.51
N SER A 707 -1.51 6.24 -6.92
CA SER A 707 -1.33 6.43 -5.48
C SER A 707 -2.42 7.34 -4.90
N SER A 708 -2.28 8.65 -5.11
CA SER A 708 -3.06 9.70 -4.46
C SER A 708 -4.57 9.59 -4.74
N TRP A 709 -4.98 9.27 -5.97
CA TRP A 709 -6.40 9.08 -6.29
C TRP A 709 -6.99 7.85 -5.59
N ILE A 710 -6.34 6.69 -5.67
CA ILE A 710 -6.86 5.44 -5.06
C ILE A 710 -6.92 5.55 -3.53
N SER A 711 -5.90 6.16 -2.90
CA SER A 711 -5.91 6.44 -1.46
C SER A 711 -7.08 7.35 -1.06
N SER A 712 -7.33 8.41 -1.84
CA SER A 712 -8.45 9.33 -1.62
C SER A 712 -9.80 8.65 -1.85
N ALA A 713 -9.92 7.83 -2.90
CA ALA A 713 -11.13 7.07 -3.19
C ALA A 713 -11.43 6.01 -2.11
N LEU A 714 -10.42 5.36 -1.54
CA LEU A 714 -10.62 4.41 -0.43
C LEU A 714 -10.96 5.10 0.90
N SER A 715 -10.70 6.41 1.00
CA SER A 715 -10.96 7.22 2.20
C SER A 715 -12.30 7.98 2.12
N ASP A 716 -12.82 8.24 0.91
CA ASP A 716 -14.02 9.06 0.68
C ASP A 716 -15.18 8.24 0.05
N PRO A 717 -16.33 8.08 0.73
CA PRO A 717 -17.48 7.31 0.21
C PRO A 717 -18.03 7.78 -1.14
N CYS A 718 -17.97 9.09 -1.43
CA CYS A 718 -18.52 9.67 -2.65
C CYS A 718 -17.58 9.41 -3.84
N LEU A 719 -16.29 9.69 -3.65
CA LEU A 719 -15.25 9.43 -4.64
C LEU A 719 -15.07 7.93 -4.91
N PHE A 720 -15.30 7.08 -3.90
CA PHE A 720 -15.33 5.63 -4.06
C PHE A 720 -16.45 5.17 -5.00
N HIS A 721 -17.69 5.57 -4.74
CA HIS A 721 -18.80 5.23 -5.64
C HIS A 721 -18.59 5.84 -7.03
N ALA A 722 -18.05 7.06 -7.14
CA ALA A 722 -17.75 7.68 -8.44
C ALA A 722 -16.71 6.88 -9.24
N THR A 723 -15.64 6.43 -8.57
CA THR A 723 -14.56 5.63 -9.15
C THR A 723 -15.07 4.27 -9.65
N LEU A 724 -15.89 3.59 -8.84
CA LEU A 724 -16.51 2.31 -9.23
C LEU A 724 -17.56 2.49 -10.35
N PHE A 725 -18.32 3.58 -10.36
CA PHE A 725 -19.20 3.93 -11.47
C PHE A 725 -18.40 4.09 -12.78
N SER A 726 -17.32 4.90 -12.75
CA SER A 726 -16.43 5.12 -13.89
C SER A 726 -15.80 3.83 -14.43
N ALA A 727 -15.44 2.90 -13.54
CA ALA A 727 -14.96 1.58 -13.95
C ALA A 727 -16.05 0.75 -14.65
N SER A 728 -17.23 0.67 -14.04
CA SER A 728 -18.32 -0.19 -14.52
C SER A 728 -18.90 0.28 -15.86
N VAL A 729 -19.07 1.60 -16.02
CA VAL A 729 -19.61 2.19 -17.26
C VAL A 729 -18.64 2.08 -18.44
N GLN A 730 -17.33 2.15 -18.20
CA GLN A 730 -16.33 1.88 -19.24
C GLN A 730 -16.31 0.39 -19.62
N LEU A 731 -16.54 -0.51 -18.67
CA LEU A 731 -16.65 -1.95 -18.94
C LEU A 731 -17.89 -2.26 -19.80
N ASP A 732 -19.04 -1.66 -19.48
CA ASP A 732 -20.27 -1.75 -20.29
C ASP A 732 -20.01 -1.30 -21.74
N ALA A 733 -19.42 -0.11 -21.91
CA ALA A 733 -19.11 0.46 -23.21
C ALA A 733 -18.09 -0.38 -24.03
N LEU A 734 -17.07 -0.95 -23.38
CA LEU A 734 -16.06 -1.78 -24.05
C LEU A 734 -16.54 -3.19 -24.40
N THR A 735 -17.56 -3.69 -23.70
CA THR A 735 -18.18 -5.00 -23.98
C THR A 735 -19.38 -4.91 -24.92
N GLY A 736 -19.78 -3.70 -25.31
CA GLY A 736 -20.86 -3.45 -26.27
C GLY A 736 -22.26 -3.66 -25.69
N ILE A 737 -22.42 -3.48 -24.37
CA ILE A 737 -23.70 -3.64 -23.69
C ILE A 737 -24.51 -2.34 -23.85
N GLU A 738 -25.73 -2.45 -24.39
CA GLU A 738 -26.62 -1.29 -24.62
C GLU A 738 -27.35 -0.84 -23.33
N GLU A 739 -27.58 -1.75 -22.38
CA GLU A 739 -28.27 -1.47 -21.12
C GLU A 739 -27.31 -1.36 -19.91
N PRO A 740 -27.44 -0.34 -19.03
CA PRO A 740 -26.61 -0.20 -17.83
C PRO A 740 -26.60 -1.43 -16.92
N ASN A 741 -25.42 -1.96 -16.58
CA ASN A 741 -25.34 -3.07 -15.63
C ASN A 741 -25.70 -2.63 -14.19
N TYR A 742 -26.07 -3.59 -13.33
CA TYR A 742 -26.47 -3.34 -11.93
C TYR A 742 -25.44 -2.52 -11.15
N ALA A 743 -24.15 -2.88 -11.23
CA ALA A 743 -23.10 -2.19 -10.52
C ALA A 743 -22.99 -0.73 -11.00
N THR A 744 -23.12 -0.50 -12.30
CA THR A 744 -23.05 0.87 -12.85
C THR A 744 -24.15 1.75 -12.29
N LEU A 745 -25.42 1.30 -12.33
CA LEU A 745 -26.55 2.02 -11.74
C LEU A 745 -26.40 2.20 -10.22
N TYR A 746 -26.01 1.14 -9.50
CA TYR A 746 -25.83 1.16 -8.05
C TYR A 746 -24.79 2.20 -7.61
N HIS A 747 -23.65 2.28 -8.31
CA HIS A 747 -22.59 3.24 -8.01
C HIS A 747 -22.95 4.65 -8.45
N GLN A 748 -23.61 4.83 -9.61
CA GLN A 748 -24.07 6.14 -10.06
C GLN A 748 -25.06 6.78 -9.07
N VAL A 749 -26.11 6.04 -8.69
CA VAL A 749 -27.18 6.53 -7.80
C VAL A 749 -26.61 6.91 -6.44
N ASN A 750 -25.71 6.12 -5.87
CA ASN A 750 -25.06 6.46 -4.60
C ASN A 750 -24.12 7.66 -4.71
N THR A 751 -23.39 7.82 -5.83
CA THR A 751 -22.58 9.01 -6.08
C THR A 751 -23.46 10.27 -6.08
N VAL A 752 -24.53 10.28 -6.88
CA VAL A 752 -25.46 11.42 -6.97
C VAL A 752 -26.13 11.72 -5.62
N ARG A 753 -26.49 10.69 -4.85
CA ARG A 753 -27.05 10.82 -3.50
C ARG A 753 -26.07 11.52 -2.54
N LEU A 754 -24.79 11.12 -2.56
CA LEU A 754 -23.75 11.68 -1.69
C LEU A 754 -23.35 13.11 -2.09
N VAL A 755 -23.20 13.39 -3.40
CA VAL A 755 -22.97 14.75 -3.92
C VAL A 755 -24.09 15.70 -3.46
N ARG A 756 -25.36 15.28 -3.59
CA ARG A 756 -26.51 16.09 -3.14
C ARG A 756 -26.53 16.33 -1.64
N HIS A 757 -26.14 15.34 -0.85
CA HIS A 757 -26.05 15.51 0.60
C HIS A 757 -25.00 16.57 0.96
N ARG A 758 -23.79 16.50 0.38
CA ARG A 758 -22.72 17.50 0.58
C ARG A 758 -23.14 18.90 0.14
N LEU A 759 -23.79 19.02 -1.02
CA LEU A 759 -24.33 20.31 -1.50
C LEU A 759 -25.43 20.90 -0.61
N ALA A 760 -26.14 20.08 0.17
CA ALA A 760 -27.15 20.54 1.11
C ALA A 760 -26.57 20.93 2.49
N THR A 761 -25.37 20.46 2.84
CA THR A 761 -24.75 20.68 4.16
C THR A 761 -23.55 21.63 4.15
N SER A 762 -22.86 21.81 3.02
CA SER A 762 -21.65 22.63 2.92
C SER A 762 -21.96 24.09 2.53
N SER A 763 -21.60 25.05 3.39
CA SER A 763 -21.98 26.47 3.27
C SER A 763 -21.04 27.37 2.45
N ASN A 764 -20.18 26.80 1.58
CA ASN A 764 -19.52 27.40 0.38
C ASN A 764 -18.19 26.73 0.00
N ASN A 765 -17.60 25.89 0.85
CA ASN A 765 -16.29 25.28 0.57
C ASN A 765 -16.44 23.77 0.33
N LEU A 766 -16.62 23.39 -0.94
CA LEU A 766 -16.68 21.99 -1.35
C LEU A 766 -15.27 21.39 -1.43
N ASP A 767 -15.12 20.14 -0.99
CA ASP A 767 -13.85 19.42 -1.06
C ASP A 767 -13.53 18.96 -2.50
N ASP A 768 -12.24 18.75 -2.78
CA ASP A 768 -11.79 18.30 -4.09
C ASP A 768 -12.32 16.89 -4.42
N ALA A 769 -12.63 16.06 -3.42
CA ALA A 769 -13.27 14.76 -3.58
C ALA A 769 -14.70 14.86 -4.16
N THR A 770 -15.48 15.86 -3.78
CA THR A 770 -16.80 16.15 -4.37
C THR A 770 -16.65 16.64 -5.81
N VAL A 771 -15.71 17.55 -6.07
CA VAL A 771 -15.42 18.04 -7.43
C VAL A 771 -14.99 16.89 -8.34
N ALA A 772 -14.09 16.03 -7.87
CA ALA A 772 -13.64 14.81 -8.56
C ALA A 772 -14.77 13.79 -8.78
N SER A 773 -15.71 13.65 -7.84
CA SER A 773 -16.89 12.79 -8.00
C SER A 773 -17.81 13.28 -9.12
N VAL A 774 -18.05 14.59 -9.20
CA VAL A 774 -18.89 15.21 -10.24
C VAL A 774 -18.18 15.22 -11.59
N LEU A 775 -16.85 15.35 -11.61
CA LEU A 775 -16.02 15.14 -12.79
C LEU A 775 -16.21 13.73 -13.39
N LEU A 776 -16.15 12.68 -12.57
CA LEU A 776 -16.35 11.31 -13.08
C LEU A 776 -17.78 11.08 -13.61
N LEU A 777 -18.80 11.70 -12.99
CA LEU A 777 -20.18 11.71 -13.51
C LEU A 777 -20.28 12.47 -14.85
N ALA A 778 -19.63 13.62 -14.98
CA ALA A 778 -19.63 14.41 -16.21
C ALA A 778 -18.90 13.72 -17.37
N LEU A 779 -17.73 13.11 -17.10
CA LEU A 779 -16.89 12.44 -18.08
C LEU A 779 -17.55 11.14 -18.62
N HIS A 780 -18.18 10.37 -17.74
CA HIS A 780 -18.70 9.04 -18.11
C HIS A 780 -20.22 8.97 -18.29
N GLY A 781 -20.96 10.01 -17.89
CA GLY A 781 -22.37 10.19 -18.26
C GLY A 781 -22.68 9.93 -19.75
N PRO A 782 -21.87 10.41 -20.73
CA PRO A 782 -22.12 10.17 -22.15
C PRO A 782 -22.10 8.70 -22.56
N LEU A 783 -21.46 7.83 -21.79
CA LEU A 783 -21.34 6.42 -22.12
C LEU A 783 -22.63 5.63 -21.86
N GLN A 784 -23.57 6.20 -21.10
CA GLN A 784 -24.88 5.61 -20.80
C GLN A 784 -26.07 6.51 -21.11
N PHE A 785 -25.90 7.82 -20.99
CA PHE A 785 -27.00 8.78 -21.01
C PHE A 785 -26.99 9.67 -22.25
N ASP A 786 -28.08 10.40 -22.40
CA ASP A 786 -28.20 11.46 -23.37
C ASP A 786 -27.24 12.64 -23.10
N ARG A 787 -27.25 13.57 -24.06
CA ARG A 787 -26.49 14.81 -24.01
C ARG A 787 -26.93 15.70 -22.83
N GLU A 788 -28.22 15.79 -22.57
CA GLU A 788 -28.82 16.64 -21.53
C GLU A 788 -28.31 16.28 -20.13
N THR A 789 -28.27 14.98 -19.79
CA THR A 789 -27.74 14.48 -18.52
C THR A 789 -26.25 14.83 -18.34
N SER A 790 -25.48 14.77 -19.42
CA SER A 790 -24.05 15.11 -19.42
C SER A 790 -23.83 16.61 -19.25
N GLU A 791 -24.63 17.45 -19.92
CA GLU A 791 -24.61 18.92 -19.79
C GLU A 791 -24.95 19.37 -18.35
N ILE A 792 -25.90 18.71 -17.67
CA ILE A 792 -26.24 18.99 -16.26
C ILE A 792 -25.03 18.77 -15.34
N HIS A 793 -24.27 17.69 -15.54
CA HIS A 793 -23.07 17.40 -14.74
C HIS A 793 -21.91 18.35 -15.07
N GLN A 794 -21.70 18.72 -16.34
CA GLN A 794 -20.72 19.73 -16.74
C GLN A 794 -21.01 21.10 -16.10
N HIS A 795 -22.26 21.58 -16.18
CA HIS A 795 -22.64 22.88 -15.61
C HIS A 795 -22.53 22.90 -14.08
N GLY A 796 -22.85 21.78 -13.43
CA GLY A 796 -22.59 21.57 -12.01
C GLY A 796 -21.10 21.67 -11.67
N LEU A 797 -20.25 20.97 -12.43
CA LEU A 797 -18.80 20.98 -12.26
C LEU A 797 -18.21 22.39 -12.43
N VAL A 798 -18.58 23.12 -13.48
CA VAL A 798 -18.08 24.48 -13.72
C VAL A 798 -18.49 25.44 -12.61
N ARG A 799 -19.71 25.32 -12.07
CA ARG A 799 -20.14 26.09 -10.90
C ARG A 799 -19.32 25.76 -9.64
N MET A 800 -18.94 24.49 -9.46
CA MET A 800 -18.06 24.10 -8.35
C MET A 800 -16.66 24.70 -8.52
N VAL A 801 -16.06 24.62 -9.71
CA VAL A 801 -14.77 25.28 -10.03
C VAL A 801 -14.83 26.79 -9.77
N ALA A 802 -15.90 27.46 -10.21
CA ALA A 802 -16.13 28.88 -9.94
C ALA A 802 -16.21 29.18 -8.44
N SER A 803 -16.93 28.37 -7.66
CA SER A 803 -17.04 28.53 -6.19
C SER A 803 -15.71 28.33 -5.45
N ARG A 804 -14.79 27.53 -6.02
CA ARG A 804 -13.43 27.33 -5.50
C ARG A 804 -12.47 28.46 -5.86
N GLY A 805 -12.88 29.41 -6.71
CA GLY A 805 -12.07 30.53 -7.17
C GLY A 805 -11.30 30.26 -8.47
N GLY A 806 -11.62 29.19 -9.19
CA GLY A 806 -11.02 28.84 -10.49
C GLY A 806 -10.20 27.54 -10.48
N LEU A 807 -9.74 27.11 -11.66
CA LEU A 807 -8.99 25.87 -11.83
C LEU A 807 -7.69 25.84 -11.02
N ASN A 808 -7.00 26.98 -10.84
CA ASN A 808 -5.72 27.02 -10.13
C ASN A 808 -5.85 26.89 -8.60
N LYS A 809 -7.08 26.85 -8.07
CA LYS A 809 -7.39 26.69 -6.64
C LYS A 809 -7.76 25.26 -6.24
N LEU A 810 -7.84 24.35 -7.21
CA LEU A 810 -8.16 22.95 -6.96
C LEU A 810 -6.94 22.22 -6.40
N GLY A 811 -7.18 21.30 -5.45
CA GLY A 811 -6.14 20.47 -4.86
C GLY A 811 -5.75 19.30 -5.76
N PHE A 812 -5.59 18.12 -5.16
CA PHE A 812 -5.10 16.92 -5.85
C PHE A 812 -3.87 17.22 -6.72
N GLU A 813 -2.88 17.88 -6.12
CA GLU A 813 -1.58 18.05 -6.76
C GLU A 813 -1.63 18.83 -8.11
N GLY A 814 -2.69 19.62 -8.33
CA GLY A 814 -2.99 20.31 -9.60
C GLY A 814 -3.52 19.40 -10.71
N TYR A 815 -3.44 18.07 -10.54
CA TYR A 815 -3.91 17.10 -11.53
C TYR A 815 -5.43 17.10 -11.70
N LEU A 816 -6.20 17.53 -10.69
CA LEU A 816 -7.66 17.68 -10.84
C LEU A 816 -8.02 18.72 -11.92
N ALA A 817 -7.24 19.81 -12.05
CA ALA A 817 -7.46 20.78 -13.11
C ALA A 817 -7.21 20.18 -14.50
N GLU A 818 -6.11 19.43 -14.67
CA GLU A 818 -5.79 18.72 -15.92
C GLU A 818 -6.85 17.66 -16.28
N MET A 819 -7.34 16.91 -15.28
CA MET A 819 -8.41 15.92 -15.48
C MET A 819 -9.73 16.58 -15.90
N ILE A 820 -10.07 17.76 -15.34
CA ILE A 820 -11.24 18.54 -15.76
C ILE A 820 -11.08 19.01 -17.22
N GLN A 821 -9.93 19.59 -17.56
CA GLN A 821 -9.65 20.06 -18.93
C GLN A 821 -9.77 18.92 -19.96
N ASN A 822 -9.12 17.78 -19.69
CA ASN A 822 -9.22 16.59 -20.54
C ASN A 822 -10.66 16.07 -20.65
N ALA A 823 -11.40 16.04 -19.54
CA ALA A 823 -12.80 15.61 -19.56
C ALA A 823 -13.69 16.54 -20.39
N MET A 824 -13.49 17.86 -20.33
CA MET A 824 -14.24 18.79 -21.16
C MET A 824 -13.92 18.57 -22.66
N VAL A 825 -12.66 18.39 -23.02
CA VAL A 825 -12.24 18.05 -24.40
C VAL A 825 -12.91 16.76 -24.90
N PHE A 826 -12.93 15.69 -24.10
CA PHE A 826 -13.60 14.44 -24.43
C PHE A 826 -15.07 14.68 -24.81
N LEU A 827 -15.75 15.48 -23.98
CA LEU A 827 -17.17 15.80 -24.13
C LEU A 827 -17.43 16.67 -25.37
N TRP A 828 -16.52 17.60 -25.67
CA TRP A 828 -16.57 18.44 -26.87
C TRP A 828 -16.48 17.63 -28.16
N ILE A 829 -15.57 16.65 -28.22
CA ILE A 829 -15.44 15.74 -29.37
C ILE A 829 -16.65 14.83 -29.50
N VAL A 830 -17.06 14.14 -28.43
CA VAL A 830 -18.15 13.15 -28.48
C VAL A 830 -19.46 13.79 -28.95
N PHE A 831 -19.88 14.88 -28.32
CA PHE A 831 -21.14 15.55 -28.63
C PHE A 831 -21.04 16.58 -29.76
N ASP A 832 -19.85 16.81 -30.31
CA ASP A 832 -19.59 17.72 -31.43
C ASP A 832 -20.07 19.15 -31.14
N TYR A 833 -19.59 19.73 -30.03
CA TYR A 833 -19.94 21.09 -29.65
C TYR A 833 -19.32 22.12 -30.61
N PRO A 834 -20.07 23.16 -31.03
CA PRO A 834 -19.53 24.18 -31.93
C PRO A 834 -18.43 25.02 -31.26
N ASP A 835 -18.51 25.22 -29.94
CA ASP A 835 -17.59 26.04 -29.16
C ASP A 835 -17.29 25.40 -27.79
N PRO A 836 -16.10 25.66 -27.22
CA PRO A 836 -15.73 25.13 -25.91
C PRO A 836 -16.60 25.72 -24.79
N PHE A 837 -16.92 24.89 -23.80
CA PHE A 837 -17.67 25.33 -22.61
C PHE A 837 -16.77 26.21 -21.72
N PRO A 838 -17.22 27.41 -21.30
CA PRO A 838 -16.38 28.34 -20.54
C PRO A 838 -16.10 27.82 -19.13
N VAL A 839 -14.84 27.53 -18.82
CA VAL A 839 -14.36 27.17 -17.47
C VAL A 839 -13.53 28.32 -16.91
N PRO A 840 -13.76 28.76 -15.65
CA PRO A 840 -12.98 29.83 -15.03
C PRO A 840 -11.48 29.54 -15.02
N GLU A 841 -10.68 30.55 -15.38
CA GLU A 841 -9.22 30.49 -15.50
C GLU A 841 -8.68 29.52 -16.57
N TRP A 842 -9.49 29.11 -17.55
CA TRP A 842 -9.02 28.31 -18.69
C TRP A 842 -8.90 29.14 -19.96
N ASP A 843 -7.68 29.59 -20.28
CA ASP A 843 -7.41 30.29 -21.54
C ASP A 843 -7.23 29.30 -22.70
N HIS A 844 -8.15 29.33 -23.66
CA HIS A 844 -8.08 28.50 -24.86
C HIS A 844 -7.09 29.07 -25.89
N VAL A 845 -5.81 28.69 -25.78
CA VAL A 845 -4.84 28.95 -26.85
C VAL A 845 -5.18 28.07 -28.05
N ALA A 846 -5.51 28.70 -29.19
CA ALA A 846 -5.76 27.98 -30.44
C ALA A 846 -4.45 27.37 -30.97
N THR A 847 -4.48 26.07 -31.24
CA THR A 847 -3.31 25.29 -31.70
C THR A 847 -3.62 24.60 -33.03
N SER A 848 -2.67 24.57 -33.97
CA SER A 848 -2.87 23.87 -35.23
C SER A 848 -2.63 22.34 -35.12
N PRO A 849 -3.23 21.52 -36.00
CA PRO A 849 -2.86 20.11 -36.16
C PRO A 849 -1.35 19.86 -36.19
N ALA A 850 -0.57 20.71 -36.87
CA ALA A 850 0.89 20.54 -36.99
C ALA A 850 1.62 20.71 -35.64
N TYR A 851 1.04 21.46 -34.70
CA TYR A 851 1.54 21.57 -33.32
C TYR A 851 1.34 20.27 -32.53
N THR A 852 0.20 19.59 -32.71
CA THR A 852 -0.03 18.25 -32.15
C THR A 852 1.04 17.28 -32.65
N ILE A 853 1.44 17.37 -33.93
CA ILE A 853 2.48 16.52 -34.49
C ILE A 853 3.87 16.80 -33.89
N SER A 854 4.23 18.05 -33.57
CA SER A 854 5.50 18.31 -32.86
C SER A 854 5.59 17.60 -31.51
N LEU A 855 4.48 17.54 -30.75
CA LEU A 855 4.44 16.84 -29.46
C LEU A 855 4.64 15.32 -29.63
N ILE A 856 4.14 14.74 -30.73
CA ILE A 856 4.36 13.33 -31.07
C ILE A 856 5.82 13.08 -31.47
N LEU A 857 6.43 14.00 -32.22
CA LEU A 857 7.84 13.91 -32.61
C LEU A 857 8.75 13.92 -31.36
N ASP A 858 8.55 14.88 -30.45
CA ASP A 858 9.25 14.99 -29.16
C ASP A 858 9.01 13.78 -28.23
N GLY A 859 7.84 13.13 -28.35
CA GLY A 859 7.54 11.84 -27.71
C GLY A 859 8.39 10.71 -28.32
N SER A 860 8.35 10.57 -29.64
CA SER A 860 8.95 9.46 -30.39
C SER A 860 10.47 9.35 -30.28
N GLU A 861 11.18 10.47 -30.11
CA GLU A 861 12.64 10.48 -29.91
C GLU A 861 13.09 9.73 -28.64
N LYS A 862 12.18 9.53 -27.67
CA LYS A 862 12.44 8.81 -26.42
C LYS A 862 12.40 7.28 -26.58
N SER A 863 11.92 6.78 -27.72
CA SER A 863 11.88 5.34 -28.01
C SER A 863 13.28 4.72 -27.99
N ARG A 864 13.42 3.61 -27.27
CA ARG A 864 14.67 2.83 -27.18
C ARG A 864 14.92 1.97 -28.42
N ASN A 865 13.86 1.54 -29.10
CA ASN A 865 13.97 0.86 -30.38
C ASN A 865 14.23 1.90 -31.47
N GLU A 866 15.42 1.84 -32.08
CA GLU A 866 15.89 2.76 -33.12
C GLU A 866 15.07 2.65 -34.41
N VAL A 867 14.67 1.44 -34.82
CA VAL A 867 13.85 1.21 -36.02
C VAL A 867 12.49 1.90 -35.86
N VAL A 868 11.87 1.73 -34.68
CA VAL A 868 10.61 2.40 -34.32
C VAL A 868 10.76 3.91 -34.27
N ARG A 869 11.81 4.42 -33.64
CA ARG A 869 12.10 5.86 -33.55
C ARG A 869 12.24 6.50 -34.95
N LEU A 870 13.06 5.90 -35.82
CA LEU A 870 13.31 6.42 -37.17
C LEU A 870 12.05 6.38 -38.04
N TYR A 871 11.26 5.30 -37.96
CA TYR A 871 9.99 5.18 -38.70
C TYR A 871 8.98 6.25 -38.28
N LEU A 872 8.70 6.35 -36.97
CA LEU A 872 7.72 7.31 -36.44
C LEU A 872 8.14 8.75 -36.74
N ARG A 873 9.43 9.07 -36.54
CA ARG A 873 10.00 10.38 -36.87
C ARG A 873 9.78 10.73 -38.33
N GLY A 874 10.16 9.85 -39.27
CA GLY A 874 9.99 10.12 -40.71
C GLY A 874 8.53 10.34 -41.10
N LEU A 875 7.63 9.46 -40.64
CA LEU A 875 6.20 9.54 -40.92
C LEU A 875 5.57 10.84 -40.39
N PHE A 876 5.83 11.19 -39.13
CA PHE A 876 5.24 12.38 -38.53
C PHE A 876 5.90 13.68 -39.03
N GLN A 877 7.18 13.66 -39.44
CA GLN A 877 7.80 14.79 -40.15
C GLN A 877 7.15 15.04 -41.52
N ASP A 878 6.83 14.00 -42.30
CA ASP A 878 6.09 14.14 -43.56
C ASP A 878 4.71 14.80 -43.32
N ILE A 879 3.95 14.32 -42.33
CA ILE A 879 2.63 14.86 -41.99
C ILE A 879 2.70 16.28 -41.43
N GLN A 880 3.71 16.62 -40.63
CA GLN A 880 3.90 17.98 -40.12
C GLN A 880 4.19 18.98 -41.26
N GLN A 881 4.96 18.58 -42.27
CA GLN A 881 5.24 19.40 -43.46
C GLN A 881 3.98 19.61 -44.30
N LEU A 882 3.20 18.55 -44.52
CA LEU A 882 1.93 18.62 -45.25
C LEU A 882 0.90 19.54 -44.57
N LEU A 883 0.78 19.44 -43.24
CA LEU A 883 -0.15 20.28 -42.46
C LEU A 883 0.29 21.75 -42.44
N HIS A 884 1.58 22.06 -42.23
CA HIS A 884 2.10 23.43 -42.29
C HIS A 884 1.83 24.10 -43.65
N GLU A 885 2.12 23.42 -44.75
CA GLU A 885 1.94 23.99 -46.09
C GLU A 885 0.44 24.20 -46.41
N ALA A 886 -0.43 23.29 -45.97
CA ALA A 886 -1.87 23.42 -46.12
C ALA A 886 -2.50 24.52 -45.25
N GLU A 887 -1.94 24.75 -44.06
CA GLU A 887 -2.31 25.86 -43.18
C GLU A 887 -1.88 27.21 -43.80
N ALA A 888 -0.65 27.31 -44.31
CA ALA A 888 -0.19 28.49 -45.05
C ALA A 888 -1.09 28.82 -46.28
N CYS A 889 -1.44 27.82 -47.08
CA CYS A 889 -2.40 27.96 -48.19
C CYS A 889 -3.80 28.44 -47.75
N SER A 890 -4.19 28.22 -46.49
CA SER A 890 -5.51 28.61 -45.96
C SER A 890 -5.55 30.05 -45.48
N ASP A 891 -4.49 30.51 -44.81
CA ASP A 891 -4.42 31.86 -44.24
C ASP A 891 -4.24 32.93 -45.35
N GLU A 892 -3.53 32.59 -46.43
CA GLU A 892 -3.42 33.45 -47.62
C GLU A 892 -4.79 33.70 -48.31
N GLN A 893 -5.71 32.72 -48.26
CA GLN A 893 -7.08 32.85 -48.78
C GLN A 893 -7.98 33.73 -47.89
N TYR A 894 -7.79 33.72 -46.57
CA TYR A 894 -8.55 34.58 -45.66
C TYR A 894 -8.09 36.04 -45.69
N SER A 895 -6.77 36.28 -45.80
CA SER A 895 -6.21 37.63 -45.88
C SER A 895 -6.64 38.38 -47.16
N THR A 896 -6.81 37.64 -48.27
CA THR A 896 -7.20 38.22 -49.57
C THR A 896 -8.70 38.52 -49.71
N ALA A 897 -9.57 37.97 -48.84
CA ALA A 897 -11.02 38.25 -48.87
C ALA A 897 -11.39 39.67 -48.37
N THR A 898 -10.48 40.35 -47.66
CA THR A 898 -10.74 41.67 -47.04
C THR A 898 -10.10 42.84 -47.82
N ALA A 899 -9.31 42.56 -48.86
CA ALA A 899 -8.63 43.57 -49.67
C ALA A 899 -9.20 43.58 -51.11
N THR A 900 -9.79 44.71 -51.52
CA THR A 900 -10.36 44.90 -52.85
C THR A 900 -9.37 44.65 -53.97
N ALA A 901 -9.88 44.10 -55.08
CA ALA A 901 -9.20 43.85 -56.35
C ALA A 901 -8.09 44.87 -56.71
N THR A 902 -6.88 44.39 -56.99
CA THR A 902 -6.25 44.30 -58.34
C THR A 902 -4.76 43.89 -58.19
N MET A 903 -4.27 42.94 -59.02
CA MET A 903 -2.86 42.45 -59.10
C MET A 903 -2.27 41.78 -57.82
N THR A 904 -2.15 40.46 -57.71
CA THR A 904 -1.23 39.63 -58.51
C THR A 904 -1.48 38.13 -58.25
N SER A 905 -1.62 37.32 -59.29
CA SER A 905 -2.05 35.92 -59.25
C SER A 905 -0.95 34.88 -59.01
N ASN A 906 0.20 35.26 -58.43
CA ASN A 906 1.44 34.47 -58.48
C ASN A 906 1.91 33.87 -57.14
N PHE A 907 1.24 34.17 -56.01
CA PHE A 907 1.59 33.57 -54.71
C PHE A 907 0.79 32.30 -54.40
N ASN A 908 -0.54 32.30 -54.60
CA ASN A 908 -1.40 31.12 -54.38
C ASN A 908 -0.98 29.84 -55.13
N THR A 909 -0.26 29.96 -56.25
CA THR A 909 0.21 28.82 -57.05
C THR A 909 1.44 28.14 -56.46
N ALA A 910 2.34 28.88 -55.80
CA ALA A 910 3.60 28.33 -55.30
C ALA A 910 3.40 27.41 -54.09
N SER A 911 2.63 27.87 -53.09
CA SER A 911 2.27 27.11 -51.88
C SER A 911 1.46 25.85 -52.24
N SER A 912 0.48 25.99 -53.14
CA SER A 912 -0.30 24.87 -53.68
C SER A 912 0.55 23.87 -54.47
N GLN A 913 1.54 24.34 -55.25
CA GLN A 913 2.46 23.46 -55.98
C GLN A 913 3.41 22.73 -55.03
N ARG A 914 3.90 23.39 -53.98
CA ARG A 914 4.74 22.78 -52.95
C ARG A 914 4.00 21.70 -52.16
N LEU A 915 2.74 21.96 -51.78
CA LEU A 915 1.86 20.96 -51.16
C LEU A 915 1.69 19.73 -52.07
N ARG A 916 1.43 19.92 -53.37
CA ARG A 916 1.34 18.82 -54.35
C ARG A 916 2.65 18.03 -54.48
N CYS A 917 3.81 18.69 -54.52
CA CYS A 917 5.11 17.99 -54.51
C CYS A 917 5.36 17.18 -53.24
N LEU A 918 4.92 17.68 -52.06
CA LEU A 918 5.00 16.94 -50.80
C LEU A 918 4.06 15.72 -50.79
N LEU A 919 2.84 15.86 -51.34
CA LEU A 919 1.91 14.75 -51.52
C LEU A 919 2.46 13.70 -52.48
N ASP A 920 3.07 14.10 -53.60
CA ASP A 920 3.72 13.17 -54.54
C ASP A 920 4.89 12.42 -53.89
N ARG A 921 5.68 13.08 -53.02
CA ARG A 921 6.68 12.40 -52.18
C ARG A 921 6.03 11.40 -51.23
N PHE A 922 4.96 11.80 -50.54
CA PHE A 922 4.26 10.93 -49.59
C PHE A 922 3.70 9.66 -50.27
N TRP A 923 2.96 9.83 -51.38
CA TRP A 923 2.35 8.71 -52.10
C TRP A 923 3.39 7.78 -52.75
N SER A 924 4.49 8.31 -53.29
CA SER A 924 5.54 7.49 -53.92
C SER A 924 6.32 6.63 -52.92
N HIS A 925 6.42 7.03 -51.65
CA HIS A 925 7.11 6.27 -50.61
C HIS A 925 6.17 5.38 -49.77
N ARG A 926 4.85 5.48 -49.95
CA ARG A 926 3.83 4.84 -49.08
C ARG A 926 2.61 4.35 -49.89
N SER A 927 2.89 3.61 -50.96
CA SER A 927 1.88 3.09 -51.92
C SER A 927 0.80 2.21 -51.29
N ASP A 928 1.14 1.46 -50.23
CA ASP A 928 0.20 0.64 -49.45
C ASP A 928 0.30 1.00 -47.95
N PRO A 929 -0.77 1.53 -47.32
CA PRO A 929 -0.75 1.87 -45.89
C PRO A 929 -0.65 0.65 -44.96
N LEU A 930 -0.95 -0.57 -45.44
CA LEU A 930 -0.83 -1.82 -44.68
C LEU A 930 0.58 -2.44 -44.73
N LEU A 931 1.44 -1.98 -45.64
CA LEU A 931 2.84 -2.38 -45.77
C LEU A 931 3.76 -1.15 -45.53
N PRO A 932 3.87 -0.68 -44.26
CA PRO A 932 4.56 0.57 -43.93
C PRO A 932 6.10 0.53 -44.07
N LEU A 933 6.69 -0.62 -44.38
CA LEU A 933 8.13 -0.85 -44.51
C LEU A 933 8.43 -1.51 -45.84
N ASP A 934 9.56 -1.15 -46.45
CA ASP A 934 10.07 -1.81 -47.65
C ASP A 934 10.54 -3.23 -47.28
N THR A 935 9.77 -4.24 -47.67
CA THR A 935 9.84 -5.59 -47.10
C THR A 935 11.03 -6.39 -47.64
N GLN A 936 12.07 -6.59 -46.82
CA GLN A 936 12.79 -7.87 -46.72
C GLN A 936 13.84 -7.99 -45.60
N GLN A 937 14.37 -6.88 -45.05
CA GLN A 937 15.52 -6.95 -44.11
C GLN A 937 15.20 -6.75 -42.62
N ASN A 938 14.09 -6.10 -42.25
CA ASN A 938 13.84 -5.68 -40.86
C ASN A 938 12.62 -6.30 -40.16
N GLU A 939 11.80 -7.12 -40.84
CA GLU A 939 10.59 -7.72 -40.23
C GLU A 939 10.91 -8.71 -39.10
N SER A 940 12.07 -9.35 -39.13
CA SER A 940 12.53 -10.28 -38.09
C SER A 940 12.93 -9.61 -36.77
N ALA A 941 12.97 -8.28 -36.71
CA ALA A 941 13.42 -7.49 -35.56
C ALA A 941 12.29 -6.75 -34.82
N LEU A 942 11.02 -6.89 -35.25
CA LEU A 942 9.86 -6.19 -34.68
C LEU A 942 8.82 -7.16 -34.16
N SER A 943 8.20 -6.83 -33.03
CA SER A 943 7.05 -7.57 -32.50
C SER A 943 5.78 -7.33 -33.33
N ALA A 944 4.81 -8.25 -33.22
CA ALA A 944 3.49 -8.09 -33.85
C ALA A 944 2.77 -6.81 -33.40
N SER A 945 3.00 -6.36 -32.16
CA SER A 945 2.44 -5.11 -31.61
C SER A 945 3.12 -3.87 -32.18
N GLU A 946 4.46 -3.85 -32.34
CA GLU A 946 5.17 -2.76 -33.02
C GLU A 946 4.77 -2.65 -34.51
N LEU A 947 4.55 -3.78 -35.18
CA LEU A 947 4.03 -3.79 -36.55
C LEU A 947 2.59 -3.23 -36.63
N ALA A 948 1.75 -3.53 -35.63
CA ALA A 948 0.41 -2.94 -35.52
C ALA A 948 0.45 -1.43 -35.22
N LEU A 949 1.40 -0.98 -34.39
CA LEU A 949 1.68 0.43 -34.12
C LEU A 949 2.02 1.17 -35.43
N PHE A 950 2.92 0.60 -36.25
CA PHE A 950 3.30 1.18 -37.54
C PHE A 950 2.10 1.28 -38.49
N LYS A 951 1.34 0.20 -38.66
CA LYS A 951 0.11 0.19 -39.49
C LYS A 951 -0.89 1.25 -39.01
N THR A 952 -1.10 1.38 -37.70
CA THR A 952 -2.02 2.36 -37.13
C THR A 952 -1.59 3.80 -37.44
N CYS A 953 -0.32 4.13 -37.19
CA CYS A 953 0.22 5.45 -37.51
C CYS A 953 0.16 5.71 -39.03
N SER A 954 0.57 4.74 -39.86
CA SER A 954 0.56 4.81 -41.33
C SER A 954 -0.83 5.14 -41.89
N ILE A 955 -1.86 4.39 -41.48
CA ILE A 955 -3.24 4.62 -41.94
C ILE A 955 -3.73 6.00 -41.50
N SER A 956 -3.41 6.45 -40.28
CA SER A 956 -3.77 7.80 -39.83
C SER A 956 -3.13 8.91 -40.66
N ALA A 957 -1.88 8.72 -41.08
CA ALA A 957 -1.15 9.62 -41.97
C ALA A 957 -1.75 9.62 -43.39
N THR A 958 -2.10 8.44 -43.92
CA THR A 958 -2.77 8.29 -45.22
C THR A 958 -4.14 8.97 -45.26
N ILE A 959 -4.93 8.92 -44.18
CA ILE A 959 -6.21 9.66 -44.08
C ILE A 959 -5.96 11.17 -44.21
N VAL A 960 -4.93 11.70 -43.56
CA VAL A 960 -4.60 13.13 -43.58
C VAL A 960 -4.12 13.56 -44.97
N ALA A 961 -3.22 12.79 -45.59
CA ALA A 961 -2.79 13.02 -46.97
C ALA A 961 -3.97 12.95 -47.96
N TYR A 962 -4.88 11.98 -47.77
CA TYR A 962 -6.11 11.86 -48.57
C TYR A 962 -7.03 13.08 -48.41
N LEU A 963 -7.17 13.65 -47.21
CA LEU A 963 -7.95 14.89 -47.01
C LEU A 963 -7.31 16.12 -47.67
N LEU A 964 -5.97 16.14 -47.77
CA LEU A 964 -5.19 17.25 -48.33
C LEU A 964 -5.03 17.21 -49.86
N ASP A 965 -5.10 16.02 -50.48
CA ASP A 965 -4.90 15.88 -51.92
C ASP A 965 -6.15 16.29 -52.71
N ASP A 966 -6.10 17.47 -53.35
CA ASP A 966 -7.21 18.02 -54.13
C ASP A 966 -7.49 17.25 -55.44
N ARG A 967 -6.59 16.36 -55.85
CA ARG A 967 -6.70 15.55 -57.08
C ARG A 967 -7.48 14.25 -56.87
N VAL A 968 -7.66 13.83 -55.62
CA VAL A 968 -8.35 12.59 -55.25
C VAL A 968 -9.79 12.92 -54.84
N ALA A 969 -10.78 12.45 -55.58
CA ALA A 969 -12.19 12.68 -55.26
C ALA A 969 -12.61 12.00 -53.94
N TRP A 970 -13.64 12.56 -53.27
CA TRP A 970 -14.22 11.96 -52.06
C TRP A 970 -14.89 10.61 -52.38
N SER A 971 -14.60 9.59 -51.57
CA SER A 971 -15.19 8.26 -51.66
C SER A 971 -15.50 7.73 -50.26
N GLU A 972 -16.79 7.58 -49.95
CA GLU A 972 -17.23 7.00 -48.67
C GLU A 972 -16.84 5.53 -48.52
N GLU A 973 -16.76 4.78 -49.62
CA GLU A 973 -16.28 3.39 -49.59
C GLU A 973 -14.82 3.33 -49.16
N GLN A 974 -13.97 4.20 -49.71
CA GLN A 974 -12.55 4.29 -49.36
C GLN A 974 -12.37 4.80 -47.93
N MET A 975 -13.14 5.80 -47.49
CA MET A 975 -13.10 6.29 -46.11
C MET A 975 -13.62 5.25 -45.10
N SER A 976 -14.66 4.49 -45.45
CA SER A 976 -15.15 3.35 -44.66
C SER A 976 -14.12 2.23 -44.55
N TRP A 977 -13.35 1.99 -45.61
CA TRP A 977 -12.20 1.07 -45.57
C TRP A 977 -11.10 1.58 -44.63
N TYR A 978 -10.66 2.84 -44.77
CA TYR A 978 -9.64 3.42 -43.87
C TYR A 978 -10.07 3.40 -42.40
N ARG A 979 -11.34 3.74 -42.11
CA ARG A 979 -11.90 3.67 -40.74
C ARG A 979 -11.83 2.27 -40.14
N ARG A 980 -12.19 1.23 -40.91
CA ARG A 980 -12.12 -0.18 -40.48
C ARG A 980 -10.68 -0.65 -40.29
N ALA A 981 -9.80 -0.41 -41.27
CA ALA A 981 -8.39 -0.76 -41.19
C ALA A 981 -7.68 -0.09 -40.01
N LEU A 982 -7.95 1.19 -39.75
CA LEU A 982 -7.40 1.92 -38.60
C LEU A 982 -7.91 1.33 -37.26
N ALA A 983 -9.18 0.94 -37.20
CA ALA A 983 -9.79 0.37 -36.00
C ALA A 983 -9.27 -1.04 -35.68
N GLU A 984 -8.97 -1.83 -36.72
CA GLU A 984 -8.34 -3.15 -36.62
C GLU A 984 -6.87 -3.04 -36.18
N ALA A 985 -6.08 -2.18 -36.82
CA ALA A 985 -4.67 -1.94 -36.46
C ALA A 985 -4.52 -1.40 -35.03
N MET A 986 -5.35 -0.43 -34.63
CA MET A 986 -5.39 0.08 -33.25
C MET A 986 -5.81 -1.02 -32.26
N GLY A 987 -6.68 -1.95 -32.68
CA GLY A 987 -7.06 -3.12 -31.90
C GLY A 987 -5.89 -4.06 -31.61
N GLY A 988 -5.06 -4.32 -32.62
CA GLY A 988 -3.88 -5.19 -32.55
C GLY A 988 -2.64 -4.58 -31.88
N THR A 989 -2.62 -3.28 -31.62
CA THR A 989 -1.49 -2.63 -30.92
C THR A 989 -1.66 -2.75 -29.40
N GLU A 990 -0.72 -3.41 -28.74
CA GLU A 990 -0.70 -3.52 -27.29
C GLU A 990 -0.40 -2.19 -26.61
N ARG A 991 -0.87 -2.03 -25.38
CA ARG A 991 -0.65 -0.81 -24.61
C ARG A 991 0.83 -0.56 -24.32
N GLY A 992 1.61 -1.61 -24.08
CA GLY A 992 3.05 -1.50 -23.81
C GLY A 992 3.77 -0.75 -24.92
N SER A 993 3.53 -1.13 -26.19
CA SER A 993 4.16 -0.49 -27.35
C SER A 993 3.77 1.00 -27.50
N TRP A 994 2.52 1.38 -27.20
CA TRP A 994 2.17 2.81 -27.18
C TRP A 994 2.96 3.56 -26.10
N LEU A 995 3.04 3.03 -24.88
CA LEU A 995 3.73 3.66 -23.75
C LEU A 995 5.26 3.73 -23.95
N GLU A 996 5.85 2.75 -24.61
CA GLU A 996 7.30 2.68 -24.84
C GLU A 996 7.76 3.60 -25.98
N HIS A 997 6.95 3.78 -27.02
CA HIS A 997 7.39 4.44 -28.25
C HIS A 997 6.78 5.82 -28.51
N ALA A 998 5.46 6.01 -28.33
CA ALA A 998 4.78 7.28 -28.62
C ALA A 998 3.36 7.33 -28.01
N PRO A 999 3.20 7.57 -26.70
CA PRO A 999 1.87 7.64 -26.07
C PRO A 999 1.05 8.85 -26.55
N GLU A 1000 1.70 9.91 -27.01
CA GLU A 1000 1.06 11.10 -27.58
C GLU A 1000 0.39 10.80 -28.95
N ALA A 1001 0.88 9.81 -29.70
CA ALA A 1001 0.33 9.44 -31.01
C ALA A 1001 -1.07 8.84 -30.89
N THR A 1002 -1.38 8.14 -29.78
CA THR A 1002 -2.68 7.49 -29.58
C THR A 1002 -3.83 8.51 -29.57
N LEU A 1003 -3.60 9.69 -28.98
CA LEU A 1003 -4.54 10.82 -28.98
C LEU A 1003 -4.78 11.40 -30.37
N TRP A 1004 -3.72 11.57 -31.17
CA TRP A 1004 -3.84 12.04 -32.55
C TRP A 1004 -4.66 11.07 -33.40
N ILE A 1005 -4.39 9.77 -33.30
CA ILE A 1005 -5.12 8.76 -34.07
C ILE A 1005 -6.60 8.74 -33.65
N SER A 1006 -6.90 8.85 -32.36
CA SER A 1006 -8.28 9.00 -31.86
C SER A 1006 -8.96 10.27 -32.39
N ALA A 1007 -8.24 11.40 -32.52
CA ALA A 1007 -8.75 12.63 -33.13
C ALA A 1007 -9.07 12.46 -34.63
N VAL A 1008 -8.16 11.84 -35.40
CA VAL A 1008 -8.35 11.51 -36.82
C VAL A 1008 -9.57 10.61 -36.99
N GLY A 1009 -9.64 9.51 -36.24
CA GLY A 1009 -10.77 8.58 -36.28
C GLY A 1009 -12.11 9.25 -35.94
N ALA A 1010 -12.15 10.05 -34.86
CA ALA A 1010 -13.34 10.76 -34.46
C ALA A 1010 -13.77 11.83 -35.49
N ALA A 1011 -12.83 12.54 -36.12
CA ALA A 1011 -13.13 13.52 -37.18
C ALA A 1011 -13.75 12.85 -38.42
N MET A 1012 -13.35 11.60 -38.72
CA MET A 1012 -13.92 10.79 -39.80
C MET A 1012 -15.21 10.07 -39.40
N ALA A 1013 -15.63 10.11 -38.13
CA ALA A 1013 -16.93 9.60 -37.70
C ALA A 1013 -18.05 10.60 -38.03
N GLU A 1014 -19.17 10.08 -38.52
CA GLU A 1014 -20.36 10.88 -38.86
C GLU A 1014 -21.28 11.04 -37.63
N ASP A 1015 -21.48 9.95 -36.89
CA ASP A 1015 -22.40 9.88 -35.76
C ASP A 1015 -21.69 9.97 -34.40
N ILE A 1016 -22.50 10.09 -33.35
CA ILE A 1016 -22.02 10.11 -31.96
C ILE A 1016 -21.39 8.77 -31.55
N THR A 1017 -21.89 7.64 -32.07
CA THR A 1017 -21.41 6.29 -31.75
C THR A 1017 -19.97 6.08 -32.22
N GLY A 1018 -19.66 6.47 -33.46
CA GLY A 1018 -18.30 6.43 -34.00
C GLY A 1018 -17.36 7.36 -33.24
N ARG A 1019 -17.80 8.56 -32.86
CA ARG A 1019 -16.97 9.46 -32.03
C ARG A 1019 -16.70 8.87 -30.64
N LYS A 1020 -17.71 8.31 -29.97
CA LYS A 1020 -17.54 7.57 -28.70
C LYS A 1020 -16.54 6.43 -28.86
N PHE A 1021 -16.64 5.61 -29.91
CA PHE A 1021 -15.75 4.47 -30.17
C PHE A 1021 -14.27 4.88 -30.19
N TRP A 1022 -13.91 5.96 -30.91
CA TRP A 1022 -12.52 6.38 -31.05
C TRP A 1022 -11.93 6.97 -29.77
N ILE A 1023 -12.70 7.75 -29.01
CA ILE A 1023 -12.20 8.39 -27.78
C ILE A 1023 -12.25 7.42 -26.57
N VAL A 1024 -13.18 6.47 -26.51
CA VAL A 1024 -13.20 5.42 -25.45
C VAL A 1024 -12.10 4.37 -25.66
N LYS A 1025 -11.64 4.17 -26.90
CA LYS A 1025 -10.51 3.28 -27.21
C LYS A 1025 -9.13 3.90 -27.02
N GLU A 1026 -9.06 5.17 -26.62
CA GLU A 1026 -7.83 5.79 -26.13
C GLU A 1026 -7.27 4.96 -24.93
N ARG A 1027 -5.94 4.79 -24.85
CA ARG A 1027 -5.29 3.89 -23.86
C ARG A 1027 -4.15 4.54 -23.06
N CYS A 1028 -3.78 5.78 -23.33
CA CYS A 1028 -2.50 6.38 -22.92
C CYS A 1028 -2.61 7.80 -22.35
N VAL A 1029 -3.76 8.47 -22.40
CA VAL A 1029 -4.01 9.86 -21.91
C VAL A 1029 -3.32 10.14 -20.57
N ALA A 1030 -3.54 9.30 -19.57
CA ALA A 1030 -3.01 9.52 -18.23
C ALA A 1030 -1.47 9.46 -18.17
N SER A 1031 -0.84 8.70 -19.08
CA SER A 1031 0.61 8.60 -19.19
C SER A 1031 1.24 9.71 -20.03
N SER A 1032 0.47 10.38 -20.90
CA SER A 1032 0.93 11.55 -21.66
C SER A 1032 0.78 12.89 -20.91
N ILE A 1033 -0.15 13.00 -19.97
CA ILE A 1033 -0.34 14.24 -19.17
C ILE A 1033 0.83 14.44 -18.20
N ARG A 1034 1.54 15.56 -18.36
CA ARG A 1034 2.64 16.02 -17.50
C ARG A 1034 2.37 17.46 -17.03
N ARG A 1035 2.68 17.77 -15.76
CA ARG A 1035 2.46 19.11 -15.15
C ARG A 1035 3.08 20.31 -15.88
N THR A 1036 4.06 20.09 -16.76
CA THR A 1036 4.91 21.16 -17.34
C THR A 1036 4.71 21.38 -18.84
N GLN A 1037 3.72 20.72 -19.46
CA GLN A 1037 3.45 20.81 -20.89
C GLN A 1037 2.06 21.40 -21.15
N PRO A 1038 1.88 22.20 -22.22
CA PRO A 1038 0.55 22.66 -22.64
C PRO A 1038 -0.33 21.46 -23.00
N SER A 1039 -1.62 21.54 -22.68
CA SER A 1039 -2.47 20.36 -22.69
C SER A 1039 -2.69 19.80 -24.11
N LEU A 1040 -2.09 18.64 -24.35
CA LEU A 1040 -2.21 17.84 -25.58
C LEU A 1040 -3.68 17.56 -25.98
N HIS A 1041 -4.60 17.60 -25.01
CA HIS A 1041 -6.04 17.46 -25.19
C HIS A 1041 -6.66 18.68 -25.89
N VAL A 1042 -6.26 19.90 -25.55
CA VAL A 1042 -6.72 21.10 -26.29
C VAL A 1042 -6.22 21.04 -27.73
N ALA A 1043 -4.99 20.59 -27.94
CA ALA A 1043 -4.45 20.34 -29.29
C ALA A 1043 -5.21 19.25 -30.06
N CYS A 1044 -5.62 18.17 -29.38
CA CYS A 1044 -6.50 17.14 -29.90
C CYS A 1044 -7.88 17.68 -30.34
N TRP A 1045 -8.50 18.57 -29.54
CA TRP A 1045 -9.77 19.22 -29.88
C TRP A 1045 -9.69 20.07 -31.15
N PHE A 1046 -8.69 20.96 -31.24
CA PHE A 1046 -8.50 21.78 -32.44
C PHE A 1046 -8.15 20.94 -33.67
N SER A 1047 -7.36 19.87 -33.48
CA SER A 1047 -7.07 18.88 -34.53
C SER A 1047 -8.33 18.20 -35.06
N TYR A 1048 -9.20 17.71 -34.16
CA TYR A 1048 -10.50 17.14 -34.51
C TYR A 1048 -11.35 18.13 -35.32
N ARG A 1049 -11.52 19.38 -34.83
CA ARG A 1049 -12.32 20.40 -35.53
C ARG A 1049 -11.79 20.68 -36.94
N ARG A 1050 -10.46 20.83 -37.09
CA ARG A 1050 -9.83 21.15 -38.36
C ARG A 1050 -9.96 20.00 -39.36
N LEU A 1051 -9.65 18.77 -38.95
CA LEU A 1051 -9.77 17.55 -39.78
C LEU A 1051 -11.23 17.28 -40.18
N LYS A 1052 -12.19 17.49 -39.28
CA LYS A 1052 -13.63 17.38 -39.57
C LYS A 1052 -14.05 18.44 -40.59
N GLY A 1053 -13.58 19.69 -40.44
CA GLY A 1053 -13.81 20.77 -41.40
C GLY A 1053 -13.29 20.41 -42.81
N MET A 1054 -12.07 19.86 -42.90
CA MET A 1054 -11.48 19.37 -44.15
C MET A 1054 -12.33 18.25 -44.77
N ARG A 1055 -12.78 17.27 -43.97
CA ARG A 1055 -13.69 16.21 -44.44
C ARG A 1055 -14.98 16.77 -45.04
N LEU A 1056 -15.65 17.67 -44.32
CA LEU A 1056 -16.92 18.25 -44.76
C LEU A 1056 -16.74 19.08 -46.03
N ALA A 1057 -15.69 19.92 -46.10
CA ALA A 1057 -15.38 20.70 -47.29
C ALA A 1057 -15.10 19.80 -48.51
N LYS A 1058 -14.34 18.72 -48.32
CA LYS A 1058 -13.99 17.78 -49.40
C LYS A 1058 -15.17 16.93 -49.87
N ALA A 1059 -16.04 16.51 -48.96
CA ALA A 1059 -17.29 15.81 -49.31
C ALA A 1059 -18.23 16.72 -50.13
N VAL A 1060 -18.40 17.98 -49.71
CA VAL A 1060 -19.22 18.97 -50.43
C VAL A 1060 -18.64 19.35 -51.79
N ALA A 1061 -17.31 19.37 -51.94
CA ALA A 1061 -16.66 19.65 -53.23
C ALA A 1061 -16.85 18.54 -54.28
N CYS A 1062 -17.36 17.37 -53.89
CA CYS A 1062 -17.59 16.21 -54.76
C CYS A 1062 -19.08 15.85 -54.94
N SER A 1063 -19.99 16.60 -54.29
CA SER A 1063 -21.46 16.44 -54.37
C SER A 1063 -22.10 17.52 -55.24
#